data_AF-A0A0A6PA32-F1
#
_entry.id   AF-A0A0A6PA32-F1
#
_cell.length_a   1.000
_cell.length_b   1.000
_cell.length_c   1.000
_cell.angle_alpha   90.00
_cell.angle_beta   90.00
_cell.angle_gamma   90.00
#
_symmetry.space_group_name_H-M   'P 1'
#
loop_
_entity.id
_entity.type
_entity.pdbx_description
1 polymer ?
#
loop_
_entity_poly.entity_id
_entity_poly.type
_entity_poly.pdbx_seq_one_letter_code
_entity_poly.pdbx_strand_id
1 'polypeptide(L)'
;MKRLILSPLMAIIFCTATNVSANLAQFQVINGQIIDPSDQPFVVKGTNVFWETSHTAAMLIDCWNFNTIRLNHYPDPDLPRDDLNYRFDYIVASYADRGIVVIFDLAHDGEGEDVGIGHYWRSRQDELVELYAYYADRYRDNPYVWFDLINEPGTLDFDSTAWVELHQKLIRAIRNTGNNNPILVEGWAWGQDAGNWESTPVPEENSAILSLGDQILNFDDKTYQNIIFSHHVYDQWKYADVSRLADYVDRVRAKGYALVVGEYGSHNGSTDTLDPTKWMFEVAIPRDVGRIVWTWVAADNNDLTINTQMLGGGDGIDSCTAPTNLTELGELIWADNHSAPPPPPNEFSTLTLTKSKDRGQIRAKQIGKRWTINCNLNCDEKSYDYSTGSEIILQARPKKCFEWLGWSGDCSGTEREISVTLSSDMICIANFRGGSKLTVQTLGNGKVISQMIDCGEICEAYYPNQKNVLLKAIPETGYSFVEWDCEGKKRTQPKMMVKMNSDITCTASFAQAVELTLVTVGEGRVIITPKGSDCGVNCNAYDPGKKLRLRAIPSAGFLFVSWGGDCSGTKNLTTVTMDSSKRCIVSFIAKNANVLEKAIRQMVSQFYETFPNFDGNALALQEAFQLALPVIMTLDRQCPIWPTSSFNDSYISGDYTASINIMPDHSVEILFREDVMPPIRIYYDVLGENDEFANIFRWDLLLW
;
A
#
# COMPACT_ATOMS: atom_id res chain seq x y z
N MET A 1 74.18 -6.04 82.99
CA MET A 1 73.30 -5.19 82.14
C MET A 1 72.02 -5.98 81.92
N LYS A 2 70.91 -5.68 82.61
CA LYS A 2 69.86 -4.69 82.27
C LYS A 2 69.17 -4.97 80.91
N ARG A 3 67.84 -5.16 81.00
CA ARG A 3 66.77 -4.81 80.04
C ARG A 3 66.56 -5.74 78.84
N LEU A 4 65.36 -6.02 78.35
CA LEU A 4 63.98 -5.70 78.73
C LEU A 4 63.11 -6.75 77.99
N ILE A 5 62.17 -7.40 78.68
CA ILE A 5 61.06 -8.12 78.03
C ILE A 5 60.01 -7.05 77.74
N LEU A 6 59.69 -6.82 76.47
CA LEU A 6 58.61 -5.93 76.03
C LEU A 6 57.39 -6.79 75.68
N SER A 7 56.41 -6.77 76.58
CA SER A 7 55.02 -7.08 76.30
C SER A 7 54.32 -5.79 75.83
N PRO A 8 53.43 -5.83 74.82
CA PRO A 8 52.42 -4.81 74.66
C PRO A 8 51.01 -5.36 74.85
N LEU A 9 50.35 -4.75 75.83
CA LEU A 9 48.92 -4.47 75.98
C LEU A 9 47.93 -5.27 75.13
N MET A 10 47.15 -6.08 75.86
CA MET A 10 45.84 -6.58 75.48
C MET A 10 44.86 -5.40 75.42
N ALA A 11 44.51 -4.97 74.21
CA ALA A 11 43.40 -4.06 73.98
C ALA A 11 42.09 -4.87 74.05
N ILE A 12 41.35 -4.69 75.15
CA ILE A 12 39.98 -5.17 75.27
C ILE A 12 39.12 -4.31 74.35
N ILE A 13 38.85 -4.81 73.15
CA ILE A 13 37.82 -4.27 72.28
C ILE A 13 36.49 -4.80 72.83
N PHE A 14 35.76 -3.95 73.55
CA PHE A 14 34.32 -4.12 73.69
C PHE A 14 33.70 -3.97 72.30
N CYS A 15 33.56 -5.09 71.58
CA CYS A 15 32.70 -5.15 70.43
C CYS A 15 31.27 -5.18 70.99
N THR A 16 30.66 -4.01 71.16
CA THR A 16 29.21 -3.93 71.27
C THR A 16 28.66 -4.56 70.00
N ALA A 17 28.10 -5.76 70.11
CA ALA A 17 27.30 -6.35 69.07
C ALA A 17 26.11 -5.41 68.83
N THR A 18 26.25 -4.52 67.85
CA THR A 18 25.08 -3.97 67.19
C THR A 18 24.42 -5.15 66.51
N ASN A 19 23.33 -5.63 67.11
CA ASN A 19 22.34 -6.49 66.44
C ASN A 19 21.79 -5.68 65.25
N VAL A 20 22.52 -5.66 64.15
CA VAL A 20 21.92 -5.43 62.84
C VAL A 20 21.43 -6.80 62.43
N SER A 21 20.17 -7.10 62.73
CA SER A 21 19.47 -8.16 62.01
C SER A 21 19.55 -7.77 60.53
N ALA A 22 20.42 -8.44 59.78
CA ALA A 22 20.24 -8.48 58.34
C ALA A 22 18.87 -9.12 58.13
N ASN A 23 17.85 -8.31 57.86
CA ASN A 23 16.59 -8.84 57.39
C ASN A 23 16.95 -9.62 56.12
N LEU A 24 16.89 -10.95 56.19
CA LEU A 24 16.87 -11.78 55.00
C LEU A 24 15.78 -11.19 54.10
N ALA A 25 16.09 -10.94 52.84
CA ALA A 25 15.08 -10.42 51.94
C ALA A 25 13.99 -11.49 51.79
N GLN A 26 12.73 -11.09 51.98
CA GLN A 26 11.57 -11.97 52.00
C GLN A 26 10.60 -11.58 50.89
N PHE A 27 9.76 -12.52 50.47
CA PHE A 27 8.61 -12.18 49.64
C PHE A 27 7.65 -11.25 50.40
N GLN A 28 7.02 -10.34 49.66
CA GLN A 28 6.05 -9.39 50.22
C GLN A 28 4.78 -9.38 49.37
N VAL A 29 3.63 -9.26 50.02
CA VAL A 29 2.38 -8.91 49.34
C VAL A 29 2.10 -7.43 49.55
N ILE A 30 2.18 -6.64 48.48
CA ILE A 30 1.96 -5.19 48.50
C ILE A 30 0.88 -4.85 47.46
N ASN A 31 -0.25 -4.28 47.92
CA ASN A 31 -1.37 -3.88 47.04
C ASN A 31 -1.80 -5.00 46.08
N GLY A 32 -1.85 -6.23 46.59
CA GLY A 32 -2.17 -7.44 45.84
C GLY A 32 -1.03 -7.99 44.96
N GLN A 33 0.07 -7.28 44.75
CA GLN A 33 1.23 -7.83 44.02
C GLN A 33 2.12 -8.64 44.95
N ILE A 34 2.65 -9.75 44.44
CA ILE A 34 3.69 -10.53 45.11
C ILE A 34 5.03 -9.95 44.64
N ILE A 35 5.87 -9.55 45.58
CA ILE A 35 7.20 -9.00 45.34
C ILE A 35 8.23 -10.00 45.86
N ASP A 36 9.24 -10.31 45.07
CA ASP A 36 10.30 -11.26 45.41
C ASP A 36 11.33 -10.67 46.39
N PRO A 37 12.23 -11.50 46.95
CA PRO A 37 13.34 -11.04 47.78
C PRO A 37 14.31 -10.05 47.09
N SER A 38 14.23 -9.87 45.77
CA SER A 38 15.02 -8.90 45.00
C SER A 38 14.24 -7.61 44.70
N ASP A 39 13.08 -7.41 45.36
CA ASP A 39 12.19 -6.27 45.19
C ASP A 39 11.60 -6.16 43.77
N GLN A 40 11.39 -7.29 43.10
CA GLN A 40 10.77 -7.37 41.77
C GLN A 40 9.39 -8.03 41.83
N PRO A 41 8.43 -7.64 40.98
CA PRO A 41 7.18 -8.37 40.84
C PRO A 41 7.42 -9.84 40.51
N PHE A 42 6.75 -10.73 41.24
CA PHE A 42 6.84 -12.17 41.09
C PHE A 42 5.50 -12.75 40.65
N VAL A 43 5.45 -13.27 39.43
CA VAL A 43 4.29 -14.00 38.91
C VAL A 43 4.59 -15.50 39.02
N VAL A 44 3.81 -16.20 39.84
CA VAL A 44 3.89 -17.66 39.95
C VAL A 44 3.60 -18.28 38.59
N LYS A 45 4.54 -19.08 38.09
CA LYS A 45 4.39 -19.99 36.95
C LYS A 45 4.85 -21.35 37.43
N GLY A 46 3.88 -22.17 37.86
CA GLY A 46 4.19 -23.41 38.54
C GLY A 46 3.45 -24.62 38.03
N THR A 47 3.75 -25.75 38.66
CA THR A 47 3.05 -27.01 38.47
C THR A 47 2.89 -27.75 39.80
N ASN A 48 1.81 -28.50 39.92
CA ASN A 48 1.57 -29.43 41.02
C ASN A 48 2.48 -30.65 40.87
N VAL A 49 3.08 -31.10 41.98
CA VAL A 49 3.99 -32.23 42.02
C VAL A 49 3.72 -33.08 43.27
N PHE A 50 3.91 -34.39 43.13
CA PHE A 50 3.99 -35.30 44.25
C PHE A 50 5.46 -35.57 44.59
N TRP A 51 5.73 -36.03 45.82
CA TRP A 51 7.11 -36.25 46.25
C TRP A 51 7.81 -37.29 45.36
N GLU A 52 7.11 -38.30 44.84
CA GLU A 52 7.62 -39.34 43.92
C GLU A 52 8.14 -38.75 42.61
N THR A 53 7.54 -37.65 42.15
CA THR A 53 7.77 -37.05 40.84
C THR A 53 8.66 -35.80 40.92
N SER A 54 9.02 -35.39 42.13
CA SER A 54 9.82 -34.19 42.44
C SER A 54 11.31 -34.29 42.06
N HIS A 55 11.81 -35.46 41.65
CA HIS A 55 13.24 -35.68 41.34
C HIS A 55 13.72 -35.05 40.01
N THR A 56 12.83 -34.51 39.18
CA THR A 56 13.13 -33.98 37.83
C THR A 56 13.36 -32.48 37.82
N ALA A 57 13.93 -31.91 38.89
CA ALA A 57 14.10 -30.46 39.06
C ALA A 57 14.76 -29.78 37.85
N ALA A 58 15.73 -30.43 37.20
CA ALA A 58 16.35 -29.90 35.99
C ALA A 58 15.36 -29.75 34.83
N MET A 59 14.44 -30.70 34.62
CA MET A 59 13.43 -30.60 33.57
C MET A 59 12.42 -29.49 33.88
N LEU A 60 11.92 -29.45 35.11
CA LEU A 60 10.96 -28.42 35.54
C LEU A 60 11.52 -27.00 35.40
N ILE A 61 12.76 -26.81 35.85
CA ILE A 61 13.38 -25.50 35.96
C ILE A 61 14.04 -25.11 34.63
N ASP A 62 14.91 -25.96 34.10
CA ASP A 62 15.78 -25.59 32.98
C ASP A 62 15.13 -25.84 31.61
N CYS A 63 14.15 -26.74 31.54
CA CYS A 63 13.43 -27.07 30.30
C CYS A 63 12.09 -26.37 30.22
N TRP A 64 11.27 -26.47 31.27
CA TRP A 64 9.93 -25.89 31.29
C TRP A 64 9.89 -24.46 31.84
N ASN A 65 10.98 -23.94 32.42
CA ASN A 65 11.04 -22.60 33.02
C ASN A 65 9.97 -22.34 34.11
N PHE A 66 9.59 -23.37 34.87
CA PHE A 66 8.77 -23.16 36.07
C PHE A 66 9.58 -22.46 37.16
N ASN A 67 8.98 -21.46 37.80
CA ASN A 67 9.57 -20.72 38.92
C ASN A 67 8.96 -21.10 40.28
N THR A 68 7.97 -22.00 40.26
CA THR A 68 7.27 -22.50 41.46
C THR A 68 6.90 -23.96 41.28
N ILE A 69 6.97 -24.73 42.35
CA ILE A 69 6.27 -26.02 42.48
C ILE A 69 5.28 -25.96 43.64
N ARG A 70 4.12 -26.59 43.48
CA ARG A 70 3.19 -26.87 44.58
C ARG A 70 3.32 -28.34 44.93
N LEU A 71 3.84 -28.64 46.12
CA LEU A 71 4.10 -29.99 46.58
C LEU A 71 2.89 -30.51 47.34
N ASN A 72 2.14 -31.38 46.67
CA ASN A 72 0.94 -32.02 47.16
C ASN A 72 1.33 -33.12 48.15
N HIS A 73 0.83 -33.03 49.38
CA HIS A 73 1.06 -34.03 50.42
C HIS A 73 -0.24 -34.44 51.10
N TYR A 74 -0.45 -35.76 51.13
CA TYR A 74 -1.48 -36.41 51.91
C TYR A 74 -0.95 -36.68 53.32
N PRO A 75 -1.59 -36.15 54.38
CA PRO A 75 -1.21 -36.45 55.75
C PRO A 75 -1.36 -37.94 56.06
N ASP A 76 -0.25 -38.66 56.00
CA ASP A 76 -0.17 -40.05 56.39
C ASP A 76 0.29 -40.14 57.86
N PRO A 77 -0.59 -40.58 58.79
CA PRO A 77 -0.24 -40.72 60.20
C PRO A 77 0.79 -41.84 60.45
N ASP A 78 0.96 -42.78 59.53
CA ASP A 78 1.87 -43.91 59.65
C ASP A 78 3.26 -43.62 59.06
N LEU A 79 3.41 -42.53 58.29
CA LEU A 79 4.71 -42.05 57.80
C LEU A 79 5.51 -41.39 58.95
N PRO A 80 6.70 -41.94 59.31
CA PRO A 80 7.54 -41.33 60.34
C PRO A 80 7.95 -39.90 59.96
N ARG A 81 7.88 -38.97 60.93
CA ARG A 81 8.24 -37.56 60.72
C ARG A 81 9.65 -37.38 60.15
N ASP A 82 10.60 -38.23 60.55
CA ASP A 82 11.98 -38.17 60.06
C ASP A 82 12.10 -38.51 58.57
N ASP A 83 11.31 -39.47 58.08
CA ASP A 83 11.27 -39.82 56.65
C ASP A 83 10.65 -38.68 55.83
N LEU A 84 9.60 -38.05 56.36
CA LEU A 84 8.98 -36.90 55.72
C LEU A 84 9.92 -35.68 55.70
N ASN A 85 10.64 -35.42 56.80
CA ASN A 85 11.65 -34.38 56.89
C ASN A 85 12.75 -34.57 55.85
N TYR A 86 13.29 -35.79 55.73
CA TYR A 86 14.31 -36.09 54.74
C TYR A 86 13.84 -35.77 53.31
N ARG A 87 12.59 -36.14 52.99
CA ARG A 87 12.00 -35.88 51.66
C ARG A 87 11.78 -34.40 51.42
N PHE A 88 11.20 -33.69 52.37
CA PHE A 88 10.96 -32.26 52.25
C PHE A 88 12.26 -31.45 52.17
N ASP A 89 13.27 -31.79 52.99
CA ASP A 89 14.59 -31.16 52.91
C ASP A 89 15.23 -31.37 51.54
N TYR A 90 15.13 -32.58 51.00
CA TYR A 90 15.64 -32.91 49.67
C TYR A 90 14.95 -32.06 48.59
N ILE A 91 13.63 -31.92 48.65
CA ILE A 91 12.86 -31.09 47.70
C ILE A 91 13.24 -29.62 47.87
N VAL A 92 13.24 -29.09 49.09
CA VAL A 92 13.64 -27.70 49.36
C VAL A 92 15.04 -27.43 48.83
N ALA A 93 16.02 -28.30 49.07
CA ALA A 93 17.37 -28.17 48.52
C ALA A 93 17.42 -28.29 46.98
N SER A 94 16.53 -29.06 46.37
CA SER A 94 16.48 -29.24 44.91
C SER A 94 15.88 -28.04 44.17
N TYR A 95 15.03 -27.26 44.83
CA TYR A 95 14.26 -26.16 44.22
C TYR A 95 14.55 -24.80 44.86
N ALA A 96 14.30 -24.64 46.17
CA ALA A 96 14.45 -23.36 46.86
C ALA A 96 15.88 -22.82 46.86
N ASP A 97 16.90 -23.70 46.96
CA ASP A 97 18.31 -23.29 46.86
C ASP A 97 18.67 -22.74 45.46
N ARG A 98 17.83 -22.99 44.45
CA ARG A 98 17.93 -22.45 43.08
C ARG A 98 17.02 -21.23 42.86
N GLY A 99 16.37 -20.73 43.90
CA GLY A 99 15.43 -19.60 43.82
C GLY A 99 14.05 -19.97 43.29
N ILE A 100 13.66 -21.24 43.37
CA ILE A 100 12.35 -21.75 42.94
C ILE A 100 11.45 -21.88 44.16
N VAL A 101 10.26 -21.30 44.10
CA VAL A 101 9.30 -21.35 45.21
C VAL A 101 8.78 -22.78 45.37
N VAL A 102 8.80 -23.29 46.60
CA VAL A 102 8.18 -24.55 47.01
C VAL A 102 6.98 -24.22 47.89
N ILE A 103 5.78 -24.43 47.38
CA ILE A 103 4.54 -24.29 48.14
C ILE A 103 4.22 -25.65 48.75
N PHE A 104 4.26 -25.76 50.08
CA PHE A 104 3.79 -26.95 50.77
C PHE A 104 2.27 -26.92 50.88
N ASP A 105 1.61 -27.81 50.17
CA ASP A 105 0.22 -28.18 50.44
C ASP A 105 0.23 -29.44 51.29
N LEU A 106 0.17 -29.24 52.61
CA LEU A 106 0.23 -30.33 53.59
C LEU A 106 -1.14 -30.93 53.88
N ALA A 107 -2.20 -30.46 53.23
CA ALA A 107 -3.58 -30.89 53.46
C ALA A 107 -4.29 -31.08 52.11
N HIS A 108 -3.69 -31.90 51.24
CA HIS A 108 -4.16 -32.04 49.86
C HIS A 108 -5.53 -32.76 49.77
N ASP A 109 -5.81 -33.69 50.70
CA ASP A 109 -7.12 -34.33 50.83
C ASP A 109 -7.87 -33.90 52.11
N GLY A 110 -9.16 -34.22 52.13
CA GLY A 110 -9.96 -34.21 53.35
C GLY A 110 -9.41 -35.14 54.44
N GLU A 111 -9.98 -35.02 55.63
CA GLU A 111 -9.50 -35.72 56.82
C GLU A 111 -9.62 -37.26 56.73
N GLY A 112 -8.58 -37.94 56.25
CA GLY A 112 -8.49 -39.40 56.15
C GLY A 112 -8.71 -39.94 54.73
N GLU A 113 -8.18 -41.15 54.47
CA GLU A 113 -8.10 -41.75 53.12
C GLU A 113 -9.45 -41.90 52.39
N ASP A 114 -10.57 -41.91 53.11
CA ASP A 114 -11.93 -42.14 52.56
C ASP A 114 -12.79 -40.86 52.45
N VAL A 115 -12.31 -39.70 52.91
CA VAL A 115 -13.15 -38.49 53.01
C VAL A 115 -13.13 -37.67 51.73
N GLY A 116 -12.12 -37.83 50.88
CA GLY A 116 -12.05 -37.17 49.57
C GLY A 116 -11.93 -35.65 49.62
N ILE A 117 -11.80 -35.04 48.44
CA ILE A 117 -11.62 -33.59 48.25
C ILE A 117 -12.94 -32.84 48.47
N GLY A 118 -12.89 -31.57 48.92
CA GLY A 118 -14.10 -30.77 49.18
C GLY A 118 -14.60 -30.82 50.62
N HIS A 119 -13.84 -31.38 51.55
CA HIS A 119 -14.24 -31.53 52.95
C HIS A 119 -13.34 -30.76 53.92
N TYR A 120 -13.94 -30.22 54.97
CA TYR A 120 -13.19 -29.54 56.05
C TYR A 120 -12.57 -30.56 57.00
N TRP A 121 -11.33 -30.31 57.42
CA TRP A 121 -10.72 -30.99 58.56
C TRP A 121 -11.48 -30.59 59.84
N ARG A 122 -12.20 -31.51 60.49
CA ARG A 122 -13.05 -31.21 61.66
C ARG A 122 -12.58 -31.92 62.92
N SER A 123 -12.23 -33.20 62.86
CA SER A 123 -11.82 -33.99 64.04
C SER A 123 -10.31 -33.97 64.30
N ARG A 124 -9.48 -33.72 63.29
CA ARG A 124 -8.01 -33.70 63.40
C ARG A 124 -7.39 -32.33 63.12
N GLN A 125 -8.11 -31.25 63.41
CA GLN A 125 -7.60 -29.89 63.24
C GLN A 125 -6.34 -29.62 64.08
N ASP A 126 -6.26 -30.16 65.29
CA ASP A 126 -5.10 -29.94 66.18
C ASP A 126 -3.83 -30.59 65.62
N GLU A 127 -3.95 -31.79 65.06
CA GLU A 127 -2.82 -32.47 64.39
C GLU A 127 -2.34 -31.68 63.17
N LEU A 128 -3.27 -31.11 62.41
CA LEU A 128 -2.95 -30.25 61.27
C LEU A 128 -2.26 -28.96 61.71
N VAL A 129 -2.75 -28.32 62.77
CA VAL A 129 -2.14 -27.14 63.39
C VAL A 129 -0.70 -27.43 63.84
N GLU A 130 -0.47 -28.57 64.49
CA GLU A 130 0.86 -29.01 64.91
C GLU A 130 1.79 -29.25 63.71
N LEU A 131 1.27 -29.87 62.65
CA LEU A 131 2.00 -30.13 61.41
C LEU A 131 2.47 -28.83 60.74
N TYR A 132 1.56 -27.86 60.57
CA TYR A 132 1.90 -26.55 59.99
C TYR A 132 2.87 -25.77 60.87
N ALA A 133 2.67 -25.74 62.19
CA ALA A 133 3.59 -25.08 63.11
C ALA A 133 4.99 -25.70 63.03
N TYR A 134 5.09 -27.03 62.93
CA TYR A 134 6.37 -27.73 62.83
C TYR A 134 7.14 -27.33 61.56
N TYR A 135 6.51 -27.42 60.38
CA TYR A 135 7.19 -27.09 59.13
C TYR A 135 7.39 -25.58 58.92
N ALA A 136 6.50 -24.75 59.48
CA ALA A 136 6.69 -23.30 59.53
C ALA A 136 7.94 -22.92 60.33
N ASP A 137 8.17 -23.52 61.50
CA ASP A 137 9.39 -23.26 62.27
C ASP A 137 10.64 -23.80 61.55
N ARG A 138 10.54 -25.02 60.99
CA ARG A 138 11.65 -25.66 60.26
C ARG A 138 12.17 -24.81 59.10
N TYR A 139 11.27 -24.20 58.32
CA TYR A 139 11.63 -23.45 57.11
C TYR A 139 11.48 -21.94 57.24
N ARG A 140 11.36 -21.43 58.48
CA ARG A 140 11.12 -20.00 58.77
C ARG A 140 12.07 -19.02 58.11
N ASP A 141 13.33 -19.43 57.93
CA ASP A 141 14.40 -18.59 57.41
C ASP A 141 14.62 -18.78 55.90
N ASN A 142 13.86 -19.68 55.25
CA ASN A 142 13.89 -19.88 53.81
C ASN A 142 12.69 -19.17 53.14
N PRO A 143 12.88 -18.02 52.48
CA PRO A 143 11.77 -17.24 51.90
C PRO A 143 11.07 -17.94 50.72
N TYR A 144 11.71 -18.93 50.11
CA TYR A 144 11.16 -19.68 48.98
C TYR A 144 10.27 -20.85 49.41
N VAL A 145 10.07 -21.06 50.72
CA VAL A 145 9.13 -22.07 51.24
C VAL A 145 7.82 -21.40 51.65
N TRP A 146 6.76 -21.65 50.92
CA TRP A 146 5.42 -21.10 51.17
C TRP A 146 4.48 -22.20 51.68
N PHE A 147 3.34 -21.80 52.21
CA PHE A 147 2.36 -22.74 52.75
C PHE A 147 1.01 -22.52 52.10
N ASP A 148 0.49 -23.54 51.43
CA ASP A 148 -0.91 -23.62 51.09
C ASP A 148 -1.64 -24.34 52.20
N LEU A 149 -2.72 -23.76 52.72
CA LEU A 149 -3.29 -24.21 53.99
C LEU A 149 -4.13 -25.47 53.84
N ILE A 150 -5.01 -25.48 52.85
CA ILE A 150 -5.98 -26.55 52.63
C ILE A 150 -6.32 -26.56 51.14
N ASN A 151 -6.10 -27.70 50.50
CA ASN A 151 -6.57 -27.92 49.15
C ASN A 151 -8.10 -28.05 49.12
N GLU A 152 -8.72 -27.28 48.23
CA GLU A 152 -10.11 -27.37 47.82
C GLU A 152 -11.14 -27.46 48.98
N PRO A 153 -11.16 -26.49 49.92
CA PRO A 153 -12.02 -26.56 51.10
C PRO A 153 -13.51 -26.37 50.77
N GLY A 154 -14.31 -27.37 51.09
CA GLY A 154 -15.77 -27.32 51.08
C GLY A 154 -16.43 -27.69 49.74
N THR A 155 -17.71 -28.08 49.83
CA THR A 155 -18.60 -28.40 48.69
C THR A 155 -19.56 -27.25 48.42
N LEU A 156 -20.57 -27.39 47.55
CA LEU A 156 -21.60 -26.35 47.30
C LEU A 156 -22.44 -25.93 48.52
N ASP A 157 -22.36 -26.64 49.64
CA ASP A 157 -22.95 -26.19 50.91
C ASP A 157 -21.94 -25.32 51.67
N PHE A 158 -22.02 -24.00 51.49
CA PHE A 158 -21.03 -23.09 52.07
C PHE A 158 -21.11 -23.00 53.59
N ASP A 159 -20.17 -23.62 54.29
CA ASP A 159 -19.92 -23.41 55.72
C ASP A 159 -18.87 -22.31 55.92
N SER A 160 -19.33 -21.06 55.87
CA SER A 160 -18.47 -19.87 56.04
C SER A 160 -17.75 -19.84 57.39
N THR A 161 -18.35 -20.42 58.45
CA THR A 161 -17.74 -20.47 59.78
C THR A 161 -16.57 -21.44 59.78
N ALA A 162 -16.77 -22.65 59.25
CA ALA A 162 -15.70 -23.64 59.16
C ALA A 162 -14.54 -23.13 58.28
N TRP A 163 -14.85 -22.46 57.16
CA TRP A 163 -13.82 -21.88 56.29
C TRP A 163 -13.00 -20.81 57.03
N VAL A 164 -13.63 -19.82 57.67
CA VAL A 164 -12.89 -18.76 58.39
C VAL A 164 -12.10 -19.32 59.58
N GLU A 165 -12.74 -20.08 60.46
CA GLU A 165 -12.12 -20.51 61.72
C GLU A 165 -10.89 -21.40 61.49
N LEU A 166 -10.95 -22.31 60.52
CA LEU A 166 -9.84 -23.21 60.25
C LEU A 166 -8.65 -22.48 59.62
N HIS A 167 -8.87 -21.61 58.63
CA HIS A 167 -7.81 -20.80 58.05
C HIS A 167 -7.16 -19.89 59.10
N GLN A 168 -7.95 -19.22 59.96
CA GLN A 168 -7.40 -18.40 61.05
C GLN A 168 -6.56 -19.22 62.03
N LYS A 169 -6.98 -20.45 62.37
CA LYS A 169 -6.20 -21.35 63.23
C LYS A 169 -4.84 -21.68 62.61
N LEU A 170 -4.80 -22.04 61.33
CA LEU A 170 -3.56 -22.40 60.63
C LEU A 170 -2.64 -21.19 60.40
N ILE A 171 -3.18 -20.03 60.01
CA ILE A 171 -2.42 -18.78 59.90
C ILE A 171 -1.77 -18.45 61.25
N ARG A 172 -2.52 -18.57 62.35
CA ARG A 172 -1.99 -18.36 63.70
C ARG A 172 -0.88 -19.35 64.02
N ALA A 173 -1.05 -20.63 63.69
CA ALA A 173 -0.05 -21.67 63.92
C ALA A 173 1.28 -21.34 63.23
N ILE A 174 1.23 -20.99 61.95
CA ILE A 174 2.42 -20.60 61.16
C ILE A 174 3.05 -19.33 61.73
N ARG A 175 2.25 -18.28 61.94
CA ARG A 175 2.78 -16.96 62.35
C ARG A 175 3.30 -16.95 63.78
N ASN A 176 2.80 -17.81 64.66
CA ASN A 176 3.31 -17.96 66.03
C ASN A 176 4.73 -18.55 66.09
N THR A 177 5.17 -19.26 65.05
CA THR A 177 6.57 -19.66 64.94
C THR A 177 7.47 -18.45 64.68
N GLY A 178 6.92 -17.37 64.12
CA GLY A 178 7.64 -16.21 63.59
C GLY A 178 8.06 -16.38 62.12
N ASN A 179 7.48 -17.35 61.41
CA ASN A 179 7.58 -17.49 59.96
C ASN A 179 6.71 -16.41 59.27
N ASN A 180 7.32 -15.62 58.39
CA ASN A 180 6.67 -14.53 57.63
C ASN A 180 6.51 -14.84 56.13
N ASN A 181 6.78 -16.07 55.71
CA ASN A 181 6.66 -16.48 54.31
C ASN A 181 5.20 -16.39 53.84
N PRO A 182 4.97 -16.28 52.52
CA PRO A 182 3.64 -16.29 51.95
C PRO A 182 2.80 -17.51 52.34
N ILE A 183 1.52 -17.26 52.60
CA ILE A 183 0.50 -18.26 52.90
C ILE A 183 -0.58 -18.18 51.83
N LEU A 184 -0.89 -19.30 51.18
CA LEU A 184 -1.99 -19.45 50.24
C LEU A 184 -3.26 -19.85 51.00
N VAL A 185 -4.38 -19.23 50.62
CA VAL A 185 -5.71 -19.47 51.17
C VAL A 185 -6.65 -19.75 50.01
N GLU A 186 -7.05 -21.00 49.87
CA GLU A 186 -7.93 -21.41 48.78
C GLU A 186 -9.38 -20.96 48.98
N GLY A 187 -10.00 -20.67 47.85
CA GLY A 187 -11.42 -20.39 47.77
C GLY A 187 -12.28 -21.60 48.12
N TRP A 188 -13.58 -21.33 48.24
CA TRP A 188 -14.57 -22.35 48.58
C TRP A 188 -15.03 -23.14 47.33
N ALA A 189 -15.86 -24.18 47.50
CA ALA A 189 -16.46 -24.99 46.44
C ALA A 189 -15.39 -25.67 45.57
N TRP A 190 -14.61 -26.56 46.19
CA TRP A 190 -13.45 -27.23 45.61
C TRP A 190 -12.42 -26.24 45.06
N GLY A 191 -12.12 -25.18 45.82
CA GLY A 191 -11.14 -24.15 45.41
C GLY A 191 -11.63 -23.22 44.29
N GLN A 192 -12.69 -23.55 43.55
CA GLN A 192 -13.08 -22.78 42.36
C GLN A 192 -13.73 -21.42 42.69
N ASP A 193 -14.23 -21.26 43.92
CA ASP A 193 -14.77 -20.02 44.49
C ASP A 193 -15.89 -19.35 43.68
N ALA A 194 -16.60 -20.18 42.91
CA ALA A 194 -17.55 -19.75 41.90
C ALA A 194 -18.97 -20.28 42.15
N GLY A 195 -19.27 -20.71 43.39
CA GLY A 195 -20.31 -21.68 43.84
C GLY A 195 -21.76 -21.55 43.33
N ASN A 196 -22.07 -20.57 42.48
CA ASN A 196 -23.17 -20.62 41.52
C ASN A 196 -22.64 -20.35 40.09
N TRP A 197 -22.34 -21.41 39.34
CA TRP A 197 -21.64 -21.35 38.04
C TRP A 197 -22.45 -20.71 36.90
N GLU A 198 -23.76 -20.50 37.04
CA GLU A 198 -24.60 -19.88 35.99
C GLU A 198 -24.70 -18.35 36.11
N SER A 199 -24.28 -17.79 37.25
CA SER A 199 -24.43 -16.36 37.55
C SER A 199 -23.27 -15.53 37.01
N THR A 200 -23.58 -14.41 36.34
CA THR A 200 -22.58 -13.44 35.86
C THR A 200 -23.02 -12.02 36.25
N PRO A 201 -22.25 -11.29 37.08
CA PRO A 201 -20.97 -11.68 37.69
C PRO A 201 -21.11 -12.76 38.77
N VAL A 202 -19.99 -13.32 39.28
CA VAL A 202 -20.00 -14.20 40.48
C VAL A 202 -20.57 -13.42 41.67
N PRO A 203 -21.70 -13.84 42.28
CA PRO A 203 -22.26 -13.18 43.46
C PRO A 203 -21.26 -13.23 44.60
N GLU A 204 -21.10 -12.11 45.31
CA GLU A 204 -20.11 -12.00 46.39
C GLU A 204 -20.40 -13.01 47.51
N GLU A 205 -21.67 -13.26 47.81
CA GLU A 205 -22.12 -14.27 48.76
C GLU A 205 -21.78 -15.72 48.38
N ASN A 206 -21.45 -15.98 47.11
CA ASN A 206 -21.08 -17.31 46.59
C ASN A 206 -19.57 -17.47 46.38
N SER A 207 -18.77 -16.53 46.90
CA SER A 207 -17.32 -16.55 46.84
C SER A 207 -16.78 -16.26 48.23
N ALA A 208 -16.04 -17.20 48.81
CA ALA A 208 -15.40 -17.03 50.10
C ALA A 208 -14.33 -15.93 50.04
N ILE A 209 -13.59 -15.84 48.93
CA ILE A 209 -12.54 -14.83 48.77
C ILE A 209 -13.16 -13.43 48.73
N LEU A 210 -14.20 -13.22 47.91
CA LEU A 210 -14.85 -11.91 47.79
C LEU A 210 -15.57 -11.51 49.09
N SER A 211 -16.31 -12.42 49.73
CA SER A 211 -17.13 -12.09 50.91
C SER A 211 -16.40 -12.13 52.24
N LEU A 212 -15.40 -13.01 52.41
CA LEU A 212 -14.78 -13.29 53.71
C LEU A 212 -13.27 -13.00 53.76
N GLY A 213 -12.63 -12.60 52.65
CA GLY A 213 -11.19 -12.35 52.60
C GLY A 213 -10.69 -11.37 53.69
N ASP A 214 -11.47 -10.35 54.03
CA ASP A 214 -11.12 -9.39 55.07
C ASP A 214 -11.03 -10.04 56.47
N GLN A 215 -11.81 -11.09 56.72
CA GLN A 215 -11.75 -11.84 57.99
C GLN A 215 -10.52 -12.75 58.08
N ILE A 216 -9.95 -13.12 56.93
CA ILE A 216 -8.68 -13.87 56.87
C ILE A 216 -7.50 -12.93 57.09
N LEU A 217 -7.55 -11.73 56.53
CA LEU A 217 -6.50 -10.73 56.72
C LEU A 217 -6.55 -10.11 58.11
N ASN A 218 -7.74 -9.89 58.68
CA ASN A 218 -7.92 -9.09 59.89
C ASN A 218 -8.62 -9.90 60.99
N PHE A 219 -7.83 -10.44 61.92
CA PHE A 219 -8.32 -11.13 63.11
C PHE A 219 -7.28 -11.04 64.24
N ASP A 220 -7.67 -11.39 65.48
CA ASP A 220 -6.84 -11.21 66.68
C ASP A 220 -6.34 -9.75 66.86
N ASP A 221 -7.17 -8.77 66.50
CA ASP A 221 -6.88 -7.31 66.57
C ASP A 221 -5.63 -6.87 65.79
N LYS A 222 -5.26 -7.59 64.72
CA LYS A 222 -4.15 -7.24 63.82
C LYS A 222 -4.42 -7.64 62.38
N THR A 223 -3.62 -7.09 61.47
CA THR A 223 -3.64 -7.47 60.04
C THR A 223 -2.47 -8.39 59.73
N TYR A 224 -2.77 -9.59 59.28
CA TYR A 224 -1.80 -10.56 58.81
C TYR A 224 -1.33 -10.20 57.40
N GLN A 225 -0.01 -10.13 57.22
CA GLN A 225 0.63 -9.82 55.94
C GLN A 225 1.00 -11.11 55.19
N ASN A 226 1.38 -10.96 53.92
CA ASN A 226 1.84 -12.06 53.06
C ASN A 226 0.81 -13.19 52.96
N ILE A 227 -0.46 -12.83 52.81
CA ILE A 227 -1.55 -13.76 52.49
C ILE A 227 -1.87 -13.61 51.01
N ILE A 228 -1.97 -14.74 50.31
CA ILE A 228 -2.32 -14.83 48.90
C ILE A 228 -3.56 -15.70 48.79
N PHE A 229 -4.60 -15.23 48.14
CA PHE A 229 -5.75 -16.09 47.86
C PHE A 229 -5.49 -16.94 46.63
N SER A 230 -6.07 -18.14 46.60
CA SER A 230 -5.94 -19.09 45.49
C SER A 230 -7.33 -19.51 45.04
N HIS A 231 -7.56 -19.55 43.73
CA HIS A 231 -8.77 -20.15 43.17
C HIS A 231 -8.41 -21.16 42.08
N HIS A 232 -9.27 -22.14 41.85
CA HIS A 232 -9.07 -23.18 40.85
C HIS A 232 -9.95 -22.93 39.62
N VAL A 233 -9.41 -23.11 38.42
CA VAL A 233 -10.16 -22.87 37.17
C VAL A 233 -10.42 -24.18 36.44
N TYR A 234 -11.64 -24.71 36.64
CA TYR A 234 -12.14 -25.91 35.99
C TYR A 234 -13.58 -25.71 35.49
N ASP A 235 -14.49 -26.63 35.81
CA ASP A 235 -15.82 -26.78 35.25
C ASP A 235 -16.83 -25.73 35.75
N GLN A 236 -16.66 -25.18 36.96
CA GLN A 236 -17.52 -24.09 37.44
C GLN A 236 -17.31 -22.77 36.68
N TRP A 237 -16.24 -22.70 35.90
CA TRP A 237 -15.93 -21.57 35.03
C TRP A 237 -16.37 -21.81 33.58
N LYS A 238 -16.83 -23.02 33.22
CA LYS A 238 -17.22 -23.42 31.86
C LYS A 238 -18.54 -22.82 31.38
N TYR A 239 -19.48 -22.59 32.29
CA TYR A 239 -20.86 -22.21 31.96
C TYR A 239 -21.06 -20.70 31.73
N ALA A 240 -19.96 -19.94 31.68
CA ALA A 240 -19.94 -18.52 31.39
C ALA A 240 -18.98 -18.22 30.23
N ASP A 241 -18.57 -16.95 30.08
CA ASP A 241 -17.51 -16.55 29.15
C ASP A 241 -16.32 -15.94 29.91
N VAL A 242 -15.26 -15.61 29.17
CA VAL A 242 -14.03 -14.97 29.69
C VAL A 242 -14.30 -13.73 30.55
N SER A 243 -15.40 -13.00 30.32
CA SER A 243 -15.71 -11.79 31.07
C SER A 243 -16.12 -12.07 32.52
N ARG A 244 -16.69 -13.24 32.83
CA ARG A 244 -17.01 -13.64 34.21
C ARG A 244 -15.75 -13.85 35.04
N LEU A 245 -14.77 -14.53 34.47
CA LEU A 245 -13.48 -14.74 35.13
C LEU A 245 -12.71 -13.42 35.26
N ALA A 246 -12.72 -12.59 34.22
CA ALA A 246 -12.12 -11.25 34.26
C ALA A 246 -12.71 -10.39 35.39
N ASP A 247 -14.04 -10.32 35.48
CA ASP A 247 -14.75 -9.57 36.52
C ASP A 247 -14.45 -10.10 37.94
N TYR A 248 -14.41 -11.42 38.12
CA TYR A 248 -14.05 -12.02 39.40
C TYR A 248 -12.64 -11.61 39.83
N VAL A 249 -11.65 -11.79 38.95
CA VAL A 249 -10.26 -11.41 39.22
C VAL A 249 -10.17 -9.91 39.52
N ASP A 250 -10.83 -9.06 38.72
CA ASP A 250 -10.79 -7.61 38.91
C ASP A 250 -11.40 -7.18 40.26
N ARG A 251 -12.48 -7.82 40.71
CA ARG A 251 -13.08 -7.53 42.03
C ARG A 251 -12.24 -8.03 43.19
N VAL A 252 -11.58 -9.19 43.08
CA VAL A 252 -10.60 -9.65 44.07
C VAL A 252 -9.43 -8.65 44.17
N ARG A 253 -8.88 -8.22 43.03
CA ARG A 253 -7.79 -7.23 42.97
C ARG A 253 -8.21 -5.87 43.51
N ALA A 254 -9.45 -5.43 43.27
CA ALA A 254 -9.99 -4.18 43.79
C ALA A 254 -10.07 -4.14 45.32
N LYS A 255 -10.15 -5.30 45.99
CA LYS A 255 -10.03 -5.42 47.46
C LYS A 255 -8.59 -5.37 47.96
N GLY A 256 -7.60 -5.25 47.06
CA GLY A 256 -6.17 -5.24 47.38
C GLY A 256 -5.59 -6.63 47.65
N TYR A 257 -6.34 -7.69 47.33
CA TYR A 257 -5.93 -9.06 47.58
C TYR A 257 -4.94 -9.56 46.52
N ALA A 258 -3.91 -10.28 46.97
CA ALA A 258 -3.10 -11.09 46.06
C ALA A 258 -3.88 -12.33 45.65
N LEU A 259 -3.75 -12.74 44.39
CA LEU A 259 -4.48 -13.86 43.82
C LEU A 259 -3.54 -14.70 42.96
N VAL A 260 -3.67 -16.02 43.09
CA VAL A 260 -3.14 -17.00 42.15
C VAL A 260 -4.25 -17.93 41.67
N VAL A 261 -4.05 -18.53 40.51
CA VAL A 261 -4.78 -19.72 40.08
C VAL A 261 -4.01 -20.93 40.61
N GLY A 262 -4.45 -21.51 41.73
CA GLY A 262 -3.76 -22.61 42.41
C GLY A 262 -3.76 -23.92 41.64
N GLU A 263 -4.80 -24.12 40.83
CA GLU A 263 -4.92 -25.24 39.92
C GLU A 263 -5.72 -24.87 38.68
N TYR A 264 -5.32 -25.43 37.55
CA TYR A 264 -6.06 -25.42 36.29
C TYR A 264 -5.61 -26.60 35.43
N GLY A 265 -6.47 -26.99 34.49
CA GLY A 265 -6.18 -28.10 33.60
C GLY A 265 -7.09 -28.14 32.38
N SER A 266 -6.79 -29.05 31.46
CA SER A 266 -7.64 -29.35 30.31
C SER A 266 -8.87 -30.19 30.66
N HIS A 267 -8.85 -30.87 31.81
CA HIS A 267 -9.95 -31.69 32.28
C HIS A 267 -10.11 -31.63 33.80
N ASN A 268 -11.36 -31.72 34.25
CA ASN A 268 -11.71 -32.11 35.61
C ASN A 268 -12.49 -33.44 35.57
N GLY A 269 -11.82 -34.54 35.92
CA GLY A 269 -12.32 -35.89 35.70
C GLY A 269 -12.61 -36.17 34.22
N SER A 270 -13.89 -36.38 33.87
CA SER A 270 -14.33 -36.58 32.48
C SER A 270 -14.79 -35.30 31.77
N THR A 271 -14.83 -34.18 32.49
CA THR A 271 -15.29 -32.90 31.95
C THR A 271 -14.12 -32.16 31.32
N ASP A 272 -14.23 -31.83 30.03
CA ASP A 272 -13.30 -30.93 29.33
C ASP A 272 -13.42 -29.50 29.90
N THR A 273 -12.31 -28.95 30.36
CA THR A 273 -12.14 -27.60 30.95
C THR A 273 -11.10 -26.78 30.21
N LEU A 274 -10.73 -27.17 28.98
CA LEU A 274 -9.69 -26.49 28.21
C LEU A 274 -10.10 -25.06 27.82
N ASP A 275 -11.38 -24.81 27.52
CA ASP A 275 -11.89 -23.46 27.24
C ASP A 275 -11.76 -22.53 28.47
N PRO A 276 -12.23 -22.90 29.68
CA PRO A 276 -11.91 -22.17 30.91
C PRO A 276 -10.42 -21.92 31.13
N THR A 277 -9.56 -22.90 30.84
CA THR A 277 -8.11 -22.74 30.94
C THR A 277 -7.58 -21.70 29.96
N LYS A 278 -8.05 -21.68 28.71
CA LYS A 278 -7.69 -20.63 27.74
C LYS A 278 -8.15 -19.25 28.22
N TRP A 279 -9.36 -19.14 28.75
CA TRP A 279 -9.86 -17.89 29.34
C TRP A 279 -9.03 -17.45 30.54
N MET A 280 -8.57 -18.39 31.37
CA MET A 280 -7.66 -18.09 32.47
C MET A 280 -6.36 -17.46 31.96
N PHE A 281 -5.72 -18.01 30.92
CA PHE A 281 -4.52 -17.38 30.34
C PHE A 281 -4.83 -15.97 29.80
N GLU A 282 -5.96 -15.78 29.12
CA GLU A 282 -6.39 -14.46 28.62
C GLU A 282 -6.62 -13.43 29.74
N VAL A 283 -7.07 -13.89 30.92
CA VAL A 283 -7.36 -13.03 32.07
C VAL A 283 -6.12 -12.79 32.94
N ALA A 284 -5.38 -13.85 33.26
CA ALA A 284 -4.33 -13.86 34.27
C ALA A 284 -3.03 -13.22 33.78
N ILE A 285 -2.62 -13.46 32.52
CA ILE A 285 -1.40 -12.87 31.94
C ILE A 285 -1.39 -11.34 32.03
N PRO A 286 -2.40 -10.60 31.50
CA PRO A 286 -2.38 -9.13 31.54
C PRO A 286 -2.57 -8.53 32.93
N ARG A 287 -2.87 -9.35 33.94
CA ARG A 287 -3.11 -8.92 35.34
C ARG A 287 -2.02 -9.36 36.30
N ASP A 288 -0.94 -9.96 35.79
CA ASP A 288 0.15 -10.52 36.59
C ASP A 288 -0.34 -11.51 37.67
N VAL A 289 -1.42 -12.25 37.37
CA VAL A 289 -1.97 -13.28 38.27
C VAL A 289 -1.19 -14.58 38.06
N GLY A 290 -0.61 -15.07 39.15
CA GLY A 290 0.13 -16.33 39.15
C GLY A 290 -0.76 -17.52 38.84
N ARG A 291 -0.18 -18.61 38.32
CA ARG A 291 -0.92 -19.81 37.90
C ARG A 291 -0.08 -21.07 38.02
N ILE A 292 -0.70 -22.15 38.49
CA ILE A 292 -0.05 -23.43 38.75
C ILE A 292 -0.85 -24.53 38.04
N VAL A 293 -0.22 -25.20 37.07
CA VAL A 293 -0.90 -26.25 36.30
C VAL A 293 -1.03 -27.53 37.12
N TRP A 294 -2.18 -28.18 37.02
CA TRP A 294 -2.35 -29.59 37.34
C TRP A 294 -2.09 -30.42 36.08
N THR A 295 -1.06 -31.27 35.99
CA THR A 295 -0.02 -31.62 36.98
C THR A 295 1.25 -32.11 36.28
N TRP A 296 2.38 -32.19 36.99
CA TRP A 296 3.68 -32.57 36.39
C TRP A 296 3.70 -33.98 35.80
N VAL A 297 3.02 -34.93 36.45
CA VAL A 297 2.81 -36.30 35.95
C VAL A 297 1.31 -36.57 35.91
N ALA A 298 0.73 -36.55 34.73
CA ALA A 298 -0.70 -36.71 34.54
C ALA A 298 -1.09 -38.19 34.53
N ALA A 299 -1.47 -38.74 35.68
CA ALA A 299 -2.20 -40.02 35.70
C ALA A 299 -3.67 -39.88 35.25
N ASP A 300 -4.04 -38.71 34.72
CA ASP A 300 -5.37 -38.28 34.32
C ASP A 300 -5.34 -37.65 32.90
N ASN A 301 -6.39 -36.92 32.53
CA ASN A 301 -6.50 -36.32 31.20
C ASN A 301 -5.78 -34.96 31.07
N ASN A 302 -4.94 -34.56 32.04
CA ASN A 302 -4.22 -33.29 32.04
C ASN A 302 -2.78 -33.40 31.51
N ASP A 303 -2.57 -34.30 30.55
CA ASP A 303 -1.31 -34.50 29.86
C ASP A 303 -0.74 -33.18 29.31
N LEU A 304 0.55 -32.93 29.55
CA LEU A 304 1.32 -31.84 28.94
C LEU A 304 1.97 -32.30 27.63
N THR A 305 2.19 -33.60 27.45
CA THR A 305 2.84 -34.19 26.27
C THR A 305 2.05 -35.38 25.72
N ILE A 306 2.15 -35.64 24.41
CA ILE A 306 1.39 -36.68 23.69
C ILE A 306 2.01 -38.09 23.89
N ASN A 307 2.81 -38.31 24.94
CA ASN A 307 3.55 -39.56 25.11
C ASN A 307 2.81 -40.61 25.97
N THR A 308 2.46 -41.75 25.35
CA THR A 308 1.78 -42.87 26.01
C THR A 308 2.68 -43.71 26.93
N GLN A 309 4.00 -43.46 26.99
CA GLN A 309 4.94 -44.22 27.83
C GLN A 309 5.20 -43.61 29.22
N MET A 310 4.95 -42.31 29.41
CA MET A 310 5.25 -41.58 30.65
C MET A 310 4.02 -40.86 31.23
N LEU A 311 2.83 -41.45 31.01
CA LEU A 311 1.55 -40.89 31.49
C LEU A 311 1.39 -39.41 31.09
N GLY A 312 1.79 -39.05 29.86
CA GLY A 312 1.66 -37.72 29.26
C GLY A 312 2.12 -36.50 30.08
N GLY A 313 2.92 -36.70 31.14
CA GLY A 313 3.45 -35.64 31.99
C GLY A 313 4.44 -34.71 31.28
N GLY A 314 4.90 -33.69 32.00
CA GLY A 314 5.89 -32.73 31.48
C GLY A 314 7.28 -33.33 31.29
N ASP A 315 7.59 -34.45 31.96
CA ASP A 315 8.83 -35.21 31.80
C ASP A 315 8.93 -35.90 30.43
N GLY A 316 7.80 -36.12 29.76
CA GLY A 316 7.71 -36.72 28.44
C GLY A 316 8.15 -35.83 27.27
N ILE A 317 8.58 -34.59 27.52
CA ILE A 317 8.94 -33.60 26.50
C ILE A 317 10.12 -34.08 25.63
N ASP A 318 10.00 -33.92 24.31
CA ASP A 318 11.02 -34.40 23.36
C ASP A 318 12.17 -33.41 23.10
N SER A 319 12.00 -32.12 23.47
CA SER A 319 13.00 -31.07 23.29
C SER A 319 12.76 -29.87 24.20
N CYS A 320 13.82 -29.39 24.86
CA CYS A 320 13.79 -28.18 25.71
C CYS A 320 13.94 -26.85 24.96
N THR A 321 13.86 -26.89 23.62
CA THR A 321 14.05 -25.68 22.80
C THR A 321 12.97 -25.53 21.73
N ALA A 322 12.49 -26.64 21.21
CA ALA A 322 11.44 -26.69 20.20
C ALA A 322 10.71 -28.03 20.33
N PRO A 323 9.88 -28.20 21.37
CA PRO A 323 9.15 -29.45 21.58
C PRO A 323 8.14 -29.67 20.46
N THR A 324 8.01 -30.92 20.01
CA THR A 324 7.07 -31.31 18.94
C THR A 324 5.95 -32.22 19.41
N ASN A 325 5.99 -32.60 20.69
CA ASN A 325 5.07 -33.57 21.27
C ASN A 325 4.19 -32.98 22.39
N LEU A 326 3.94 -31.67 22.40
CA LEU A 326 3.07 -31.05 23.40
C LEU A 326 1.59 -31.32 23.11
N THR A 327 0.78 -31.50 24.16
CA THR A 327 -0.69 -31.39 24.05
C THR A 327 -1.08 -29.92 23.92
N GLU A 328 -2.37 -29.62 23.67
CA GLU A 328 -2.83 -28.23 23.64
C GLU A 328 -2.65 -27.51 25.00
N LEU A 329 -2.80 -28.23 26.12
CA LEU A 329 -2.47 -27.71 27.45
C LEU A 329 -0.97 -27.41 27.56
N GLY A 330 -0.13 -28.36 27.15
CA GLY A 330 1.32 -28.21 27.13
C GLY A 330 1.78 -27.02 26.28
N GLU A 331 1.17 -26.79 25.12
CA GLU A 331 1.48 -25.65 24.24
C GLU A 331 1.18 -24.31 24.92
N LEU A 332 0.06 -24.19 25.65
CA LEU A 332 -0.29 -22.97 26.39
C LEU A 332 0.75 -22.66 27.47
N ILE A 333 1.14 -23.67 28.26
CA ILE A 333 2.11 -23.53 29.35
C ILE A 333 3.50 -23.26 28.80
N TRP A 334 3.91 -23.99 27.75
CA TRP A 334 5.20 -23.78 27.10
C TRP A 334 5.30 -22.35 26.58
N ALA A 335 4.27 -21.88 25.87
CA ALA A 335 4.21 -20.52 25.37
C ALA A 335 4.28 -19.50 26.51
N ASP A 336 3.56 -19.70 27.60
CA ASP A 336 3.60 -18.79 28.75
C ASP A 336 4.97 -18.76 29.43
N ASN A 337 5.58 -19.92 29.71
CA ASN A 337 6.85 -20.00 30.42
C ASN A 337 8.05 -19.54 29.56
N HIS A 338 7.97 -19.69 28.24
CA HIS A 338 9.05 -19.35 27.29
C HIS A 338 8.83 -18.05 26.54
N SER A 339 7.68 -17.41 26.70
CA SER A 339 7.54 -16.02 26.28
C SER A 339 8.50 -15.17 27.10
N ALA A 340 9.18 -14.22 26.44
CA ALA A 340 9.84 -13.14 27.14
C ALA A 340 8.84 -12.54 28.16
N PRO A 341 9.28 -12.16 29.38
CA PRO A 341 8.37 -11.64 30.39
C PRO A 341 7.48 -10.57 29.75
N PRO A 342 6.16 -10.61 29.99
CA PRO A 342 5.31 -9.55 29.50
C PRO A 342 5.89 -8.22 30.02
N PRO A 343 5.95 -7.17 29.18
CA PRO A 343 6.22 -5.85 29.71
C PRO A 343 5.18 -5.53 30.81
N PRO A 344 5.57 -4.80 31.86
CA PRO A 344 4.70 -4.48 32.99
C PRO A 344 3.36 -3.87 32.53
N PRO A 345 2.30 -3.96 33.36
CA PRO A 345 0.91 -3.80 32.93
C PRO A 345 0.66 -2.48 32.21
N ASN A 346 0.38 -2.59 30.91
CA ASN A 346 -0.20 -1.59 30.00
C ASN A 346 0.22 -0.13 30.24
N GLU A 347 1.51 0.17 30.05
CA GLU A 347 1.77 1.35 29.24
C GLU A 347 1.48 0.94 27.79
N PHE A 348 0.42 1.51 27.23
CA PHE A 348 0.30 1.57 25.78
C PHE A 348 1.01 2.83 25.34
N SER A 349 1.80 2.68 24.30
CA SER A 349 2.34 3.83 23.59
C SER A 349 1.62 3.95 22.26
N THR A 350 1.21 5.17 21.97
CA THR A 350 0.54 5.54 20.74
C THR A 350 1.61 5.73 19.67
N LEU A 351 1.60 4.89 18.64
CA LEU A 351 2.34 5.19 17.43
C LEU A 351 1.44 5.98 16.49
N THR A 352 1.81 7.22 16.19
CA THR A 352 1.20 8.04 15.16
C THR A 352 2.07 8.03 13.91
N LEU A 353 1.51 7.55 12.80
CA LEU A 353 2.15 7.55 11.50
C LEU A 353 1.60 8.70 10.65
N THR A 354 2.45 9.66 10.28
CA THR A 354 2.06 10.87 9.53
C THR A 354 2.80 10.96 8.19
N LYS A 355 2.19 11.61 7.19
CA LYS A 355 2.80 11.89 5.88
C LYS A 355 3.19 13.37 5.78
N SER A 356 4.37 13.67 5.23
CA SER A 356 4.87 15.06 5.04
C SER A 356 4.14 15.90 3.96
N LYS A 357 2.92 15.51 3.54
CA LYS A 357 2.16 15.92 2.33
C LYS A 357 2.48 15.18 1.02
N ASP A 358 1.40 15.00 0.25
CA ASP A 358 1.18 14.34 -1.04
C ASP A 358 1.84 12.98 -1.31
N ARG A 359 1.01 11.97 -1.00
CA ARG A 359 0.82 10.62 -1.58
C ARG A 359 2.00 9.65 -1.59
N GLY A 360 1.97 8.83 -0.54
CA GLY A 360 2.39 7.43 -0.49
C GLY A 360 1.38 6.62 0.35
N GLN A 361 1.61 5.32 0.47
CA GLN A 361 0.95 4.48 1.48
C GLN A 361 1.93 4.32 2.64
N ILE A 362 1.43 4.43 3.86
CA ILE A 362 2.20 4.07 5.06
C ILE A 362 1.42 3.03 5.84
N ARG A 363 2.13 2.09 6.44
CA ARG A 363 1.54 1.06 7.27
C ARG A 363 2.50 0.63 8.37
N ALA A 364 1.94 0.19 9.48
CA ALA A 364 2.67 -0.36 10.60
C ALA A 364 2.06 -1.67 11.07
N LYS A 365 2.92 -2.54 11.60
CA LYS A 365 2.55 -3.77 12.27
C LYS A 365 3.58 -4.11 13.33
N GLN A 366 3.15 -4.78 14.38
CA GLN A 366 4.08 -5.50 15.24
C GLN A 366 4.67 -6.69 14.48
N ILE A 367 5.92 -7.05 14.78
CA ILE A 367 6.59 -8.23 14.19
C ILE A 367 5.71 -9.48 14.40
N GLY A 368 5.58 -10.31 13.37
CA GLY A 368 4.75 -11.52 13.41
C GLY A 368 3.23 -11.31 13.37
N LYS A 369 2.73 -10.07 13.43
CA LYS A 369 1.28 -9.76 13.42
C LYS A 369 0.79 -9.21 12.07
N ARG A 370 -0.52 -9.00 11.95
CA ARG A 370 -1.15 -8.34 10.78
C ARG A 370 -0.94 -6.82 10.82
N TRP A 371 -1.14 -6.16 9.67
CA TRP A 371 -1.09 -4.70 9.57
C TRP A 371 -2.21 -4.05 10.36
N THR A 372 -1.86 -3.34 11.43
CA THR A 372 -2.75 -2.61 12.34
C THR A 372 -2.98 -1.18 11.86
N ILE A 373 -1.91 -0.47 11.46
CA ILE A 373 -2.03 0.80 10.74
C ILE A 373 -1.95 0.52 9.24
N ASN A 374 -3.00 0.90 8.51
CA ASN A 374 -2.99 0.99 7.05
C ASN A 374 -3.54 2.35 6.66
N CYS A 375 -2.65 3.25 6.24
CA CYS A 375 -2.97 4.61 5.86
C CYS A 375 -2.75 4.79 4.35
N ASN A 376 -3.86 4.61 3.62
CA ASN A 376 -3.91 4.54 2.16
C ASN A 376 -3.82 5.94 1.53
N LEU A 377 -4.08 6.09 0.22
CA LEU A 377 -3.87 7.35 -0.51
C LEU A 377 -4.73 8.55 -0.03
N ASN A 378 -5.79 8.31 0.73
CA ASN A 378 -6.73 9.33 1.23
C ASN A 378 -6.61 9.54 2.76
N CYS A 379 -5.49 9.13 3.33
CA CYS A 379 -5.21 9.21 4.75
C CYS A 379 -3.89 9.97 4.91
N ASP A 380 -3.89 11.01 5.74
CA ASP A 380 -2.71 11.86 6.01
C ASP A 380 -1.97 11.41 7.26
N GLU A 381 -2.71 10.94 8.27
CA GLU A 381 -2.17 10.29 9.46
C GLU A 381 -3.08 9.18 9.97
N LYS A 382 -2.51 8.25 10.72
CA LYS A 382 -3.26 7.25 11.49
C LYS A 382 -2.46 6.79 12.69
N SER A 383 -3.15 6.58 13.80
CA SER A 383 -2.55 6.13 15.06
C SER A 383 -3.09 4.77 15.48
N TYR A 384 -2.30 4.05 16.26
CA TYR A 384 -2.69 2.81 16.91
C TYR A 384 -1.86 2.62 18.17
N ASP A 385 -2.51 2.10 19.21
CA ASP A 385 -1.90 1.85 20.51
C ASP A 385 -1.28 0.46 20.50
N TYR A 386 0.02 0.40 20.75
CA TYR A 386 0.73 -0.87 20.95
C TYR A 386 1.22 -0.92 22.39
N SER A 387 1.42 -2.13 22.90
CA SER A 387 2.10 -2.30 24.19
C SER A 387 3.47 -1.63 24.14
N THR A 388 3.80 -0.79 25.12
CA THR A 388 5.08 -0.12 25.23
C THR A 388 6.23 -1.14 25.22
N GLY A 389 7.31 -0.81 24.52
CA GLY A 389 8.42 -1.70 24.22
C GLY A 389 8.24 -2.56 22.97
N SER A 390 7.06 -2.55 22.32
CA SER A 390 6.84 -3.34 21.10
C SER A 390 7.79 -2.96 19.96
N GLU A 391 8.35 -3.97 19.27
CA GLU A 391 9.03 -3.76 18.00
C GLU A 391 8.02 -3.68 16.85
N ILE A 392 7.98 -2.50 16.22
CA ILE A 392 7.04 -2.16 15.15
C ILE A 392 7.79 -2.01 13.83
N ILE A 393 7.31 -2.72 12.81
CA ILE A 393 7.77 -2.54 11.43
C ILE A 393 6.95 -1.41 10.81
N LEU A 394 7.64 -0.37 10.37
CA LEU A 394 7.08 0.73 9.58
C LEU A 394 7.41 0.51 8.11
N GLN A 395 6.42 0.66 7.23
CA GLN A 395 6.66 0.61 5.79
C GLN A 395 6.02 1.79 5.08
N ALA A 396 6.81 2.43 4.22
CA ALA A 396 6.39 3.49 3.32
C ALA A 396 6.50 3.03 1.86
N ARG A 397 5.45 3.27 1.08
CA ARG A 397 5.41 3.05 -0.36
C ARG A 397 5.04 4.35 -1.05
N PRO A 398 5.99 5.06 -1.68
CA PRO A 398 5.68 6.27 -2.44
C PRO A 398 4.65 5.96 -3.53
N LYS A 399 3.70 6.88 -3.76
CA LYS A 399 2.85 6.79 -4.95
C LYS A 399 3.73 6.97 -6.19
N LYS A 400 3.29 6.43 -7.32
CA LYS A 400 3.91 6.67 -8.62
C LYS A 400 4.18 8.18 -8.81
N CYS A 401 5.42 8.51 -9.19
CA CYS A 401 5.96 9.87 -9.37
C CYS A 401 6.36 10.66 -8.11
N PHE A 402 6.28 10.05 -6.93
CA PHE A 402 6.76 10.63 -5.68
C PHE A 402 8.05 9.92 -5.25
N GLU A 403 9.00 10.69 -4.73
CA GLU A 403 10.28 10.18 -4.23
C GLU A 403 10.21 9.93 -2.72
N TRP A 404 10.83 8.83 -2.28
CA TRP A 404 11.02 8.54 -0.85
C TRP A 404 12.23 9.32 -0.34
N LEU A 405 12.04 10.14 0.70
CA LEU A 405 13.14 10.90 1.31
C LEU A 405 13.68 10.26 2.59
N GLY A 406 12.87 9.48 3.31
CA GLY A 406 13.23 8.88 4.58
C GLY A 406 12.20 9.13 5.68
N TRP A 407 12.42 8.53 6.84
CA TRP A 407 11.66 8.75 8.06
C TRP A 407 12.23 9.94 8.85
N SER A 408 11.34 10.71 9.50
CA SER A 408 11.68 11.75 10.47
C SER A 408 10.66 11.80 11.62
N GLY A 409 10.70 12.83 12.45
CA GLY A 409 9.95 12.92 13.69
C GLY A 409 10.72 12.18 14.79
N ASP A 410 10.04 11.32 15.53
CA ASP A 410 10.67 10.43 16.52
C ASP A 410 11.32 9.20 15.89
N CYS A 411 11.12 9.01 14.57
CA CYS A 411 11.77 7.99 13.76
C CYS A 411 12.91 8.55 12.90
N SER A 412 13.80 7.68 12.43
CA SER A 412 14.84 8.02 11.44
C SER A 412 15.17 6.86 10.51
N GLY A 413 15.73 7.16 9.34
CA GLY A 413 16.22 6.16 8.40
C GLY A 413 15.87 6.46 6.95
N THR A 414 16.71 6.02 6.02
CA THR A 414 16.52 6.21 4.57
C THR A 414 15.87 5.01 3.90
N GLU A 415 15.74 3.89 4.59
CA GLU A 415 15.07 2.68 4.06
C GLU A 415 13.54 2.84 4.09
N ARG A 416 12.88 2.21 3.11
CA ARG A 416 11.41 2.25 3.00
C ARG A 416 10.71 1.37 4.03
N GLU A 417 11.44 0.44 4.62
CA GLU A 417 11.00 -0.41 5.71
C GLU A 417 12.03 -0.30 6.83
N ILE A 418 11.58 0.06 8.03
CA ILE A 418 12.41 0.15 9.23
C ILE A 418 11.70 -0.53 10.39
N SER A 419 12.46 -1.00 11.37
CA SER A 419 11.93 -1.44 12.66
C SER A 419 12.22 -0.37 13.71
N VAL A 420 11.25 -0.11 14.58
CA VAL A 420 11.39 0.81 15.71
C VAL A 420 10.84 0.18 16.97
N THR A 421 11.48 0.45 18.11
CA THR A 421 10.99 0.04 19.42
C THR A 421 10.14 1.17 20.00
N LEU A 422 8.89 0.90 20.29
CA LEU A 422 7.93 1.90 20.78
C LEU A 422 8.03 2.06 22.30
N SER A 423 9.05 2.76 22.79
CA SER A 423 9.31 2.94 24.23
C SER A 423 8.48 4.06 24.90
N SER A 424 7.80 4.89 24.11
CA SER A 424 6.88 5.95 24.52
C SER A 424 5.96 6.28 23.33
N ASP A 425 5.00 7.20 23.48
CA ASP A 425 4.31 7.78 22.34
C ASP A 425 5.33 8.29 21.31
N MET A 426 5.13 7.93 20.04
CA MET A 426 6.01 8.31 18.95
C MET A 426 5.22 8.83 17.75
N ILE A 427 5.71 9.91 17.17
CA ILE A 427 5.23 10.47 15.91
C ILE A 427 6.29 10.22 14.83
N CYS A 428 5.99 9.27 13.94
CA CYS A 428 6.88 8.89 12.86
C CYS A 428 6.36 9.43 11.53
N ILE A 429 7.19 10.29 10.91
CA ILE A 429 6.83 11.02 9.70
C ILE A 429 7.49 10.37 8.50
N ALA A 430 6.67 9.86 7.58
CA ALA A 430 7.11 9.40 6.27
C ALA A 430 7.27 10.59 5.33
N ASN A 431 8.52 10.86 4.92
CA ASN A 431 8.80 12.00 4.05
C ASN A 431 8.77 11.58 2.59
N PHE A 432 7.86 12.21 1.85
CA PHE A 432 7.77 12.10 0.41
C PHE A 432 8.09 13.45 -0.22
N ARG A 433 8.81 13.42 -1.34
CA ARG A 433 8.95 14.60 -2.20
C ARG A 433 7.98 14.48 -3.37
N GLY A 434 7.11 15.47 -3.48
CA GLY A 434 6.32 15.69 -4.68
C GLY A 434 7.20 15.83 -5.91
N GLY A 435 6.81 15.15 -6.98
CA GLY A 435 7.24 15.51 -8.32
C GLY A 435 6.66 16.87 -8.72
N SER A 436 7.27 17.53 -9.71
CA SER A 436 6.72 18.76 -10.27
C SER A 436 5.47 18.48 -11.11
N LYS A 437 4.46 19.36 -11.06
CA LYS A 437 3.23 19.28 -11.84
C LYS A 437 3.47 19.80 -13.26
N LEU A 438 3.16 18.99 -14.26
CA LEU A 438 3.07 19.42 -15.65
C LEU A 438 1.61 19.60 -16.02
N THR A 439 1.24 20.83 -16.36
CA THR A 439 -0.08 21.17 -16.90
C THR A 439 0.05 21.39 -18.39
N VAL A 440 -0.83 20.80 -19.19
CA VAL A 440 -0.88 20.99 -20.63
C VAL A 440 -2.18 21.67 -21.02
N GLN A 441 -2.09 22.65 -21.90
CA GLN A 441 -3.22 23.34 -22.49
C GLN A 441 -3.18 23.20 -24.00
N THR A 442 -4.34 23.20 -24.65
CA THR A 442 -4.45 23.24 -26.10
C THR A 442 -5.17 24.52 -26.50
N LEU A 443 -4.63 25.21 -27.51
CA LEU A 443 -5.27 26.34 -28.16
C LEU A 443 -5.56 25.94 -29.61
N GLY A 444 -6.84 25.94 -30.00
CA GLY A 444 -7.28 25.34 -31.26
C GLY A 444 -7.50 23.83 -31.16
N ASN A 445 -7.81 23.18 -32.29
CA ASN A 445 -8.24 21.78 -32.29
C ASN A 445 -7.08 20.81 -32.54
N GLY A 446 -6.80 20.00 -31.52
CA GLY A 446 -5.72 19.02 -31.51
C GLY A 446 -5.56 18.40 -30.14
N LYS A 447 -4.75 17.34 -30.10
CA LYS A 447 -4.50 16.52 -28.92
C LYS A 447 -3.04 16.60 -28.50
N VAL A 448 -2.78 16.55 -27.20
CA VAL A 448 -1.43 16.35 -26.68
C VAL A 448 -1.35 15.03 -25.94
N ILE A 449 -0.37 14.22 -26.30
CA ILE A 449 -0.07 12.97 -25.59
C ILE A 449 1.35 12.94 -25.03
N SER A 450 1.48 12.21 -23.93
CA SER A 450 2.73 11.80 -23.28
C SER A 450 2.48 10.47 -22.56
N GLN A 451 3.44 10.00 -21.76
CA GLN A 451 3.26 8.78 -20.97
C GLN A 451 2.12 8.90 -19.93
N MET A 452 1.91 10.08 -19.34
CA MET A 452 0.89 10.32 -18.30
C MET A 452 -0.04 11.50 -18.63
N ILE A 453 0.08 12.07 -19.82
CA ILE A 453 -0.79 13.14 -20.31
C ILE A 453 -1.51 12.61 -21.54
N ASP A 454 -2.82 12.79 -21.55
CA ASP A 454 -3.69 12.58 -22.70
C ASP A 454 -4.69 13.74 -22.66
N CYS A 455 -4.24 14.90 -23.15
CA CYS A 455 -4.99 16.13 -23.01
C CYS A 455 -6.15 16.12 -24.01
N GLY A 456 -7.33 16.02 -23.43
CA GLY A 456 -8.61 15.55 -23.99
C GLY A 456 -9.46 15.02 -22.83
N GLU A 457 -8.82 14.29 -21.91
CA GLU A 457 -9.39 13.88 -20.60
C GLU A 457 -8.45 14.23 -19.43
N ILE A 458 -7.14 14.00 -19.58
CA ILE A 458 -6.14 14.18 -18.51
C ILE A 458 -5.06 15.15 -19.00
N CYS A 459 -5.23 16.42 -18.64
CA CYS A 459 -4.32 17.50 -19.04
C CYS A 459 -3.28 17.87 -17.97
N GLU A 460 -3.24 17.18 -16.83
CA GLU A 460 -2.25 17.40 -15.78
C GLU A 460 -1.68 16.10 -15.21
N ALA A 461 -0.38 16.09 -14.93
CA ALA A 461 0.29 14.95 -14.30
C ALA A 461 1.52 15.39 -13.51
N TYR A 462 1.84 14.63 -12.46
CA TYR A 462 3.05 14.83 -11.65
C TYR A 462 4.18 13.95 -12.17
N TYR A 463 5.39 14.49 -12.19
CA TYR A 463 6.60 13.80 -12.64
C TYR A 463 7.73 14.02 -11.64
N PRO A 464 8.59 13.02 -11.39
CA PRO A 464 9.76 13.20 -10.53
C PRO A 464 10.59 14.42 -10.95
N ASN A 465 11.16 15.12 -9.98
CA ASN A 465 12.02 16.26 -10.27
C ASN A 465 13.21 15.84 -11.15
N GLN A 466 13.66 16.75 -12.01
CA GLN A 466 14.67 16.53 -13.05
C GLN A 466 14.25 15.58 -14.20
N LYS A 467 13.05 14.99 -14.17
CA LYS A 467 12.58 14.11 -15.25
C LYS A 467 12.39 14.90 -16.55
N ASN A 468 12.93 14.37 -17.65
CA ASN A 468 12.59 14.82 -19.00
C ASN A 468 11.29 14.14 -19.45
N VAL A 469 10.29 14.93 -19.81
CA VAL A 469 8.97 14.49 -20.31
C VAL A 469 8.86 14.89 -21.78
N LEU A 470 8.55 13.92 -22.65
CA LEU A 470 8.35 14.14 -24.08
C LEU A 470 6.85 14.31 -24.36
N LEU A 471 6.44 15.54 -24.67
CA LEU A 471 5.11 15.85 -25.18
C LEU A 471 5.07 15.68 -26.70
N LYS A 472 3.99 15.13 -27.22
CA LYS A 472 3.70 15.03 -28.65
C LYS A 472 2.33 15.66 -28.95
N ALA A 473 2.33 16.69 -29.78
CA ALA A 473 1.13 17.29 -30.32
C ALA A 473 0.67 16.49 -31.56
N ILE A 474 -0.63 16.23 -31.63
CA ILE A 474 -1.30 15.54 -32.71
C ILE A 474 -2.44 16.45 -33.15
N PRO A 475 -2.31 17.15 -34.29
CA PRO A 475 -3.40 17.94 -34.83
C PRO A 475 -4.62 17.07 -35.14
N GLU A 476 -5.82 17.60 -34.94
CA GLU A 476 -7.03 16.98 -35.44
C GLU A 476 -7.11 17.13 -36.98
N THR A 477 -7.95 16.32 -37.64
CA THR A 477 -8.17 16.39 -39.08
C THR A 477 -8.52 17.83 -39.50
N GLY A 478 -7.83 18.36 -40.51
CA GLY A 478 -8.01 19.74 -40.98
C GLY A 478 -7.31 20.81 -40.14
N TYR A 479 -6.51 20.42 -39.14
CA TYR A 479 -5.67 21.33 -38.34
C TYR A 479 -4.18 21.01 -38.52
N SER A 480 -3.33 21.97 -38.19
CA SER A 480 -1.87 21.87 -38.19
C SER A 480 -1.30 22.38 -36.87
N PHE A 481 -0.23 21.73 -36.41
CA PHE A 481 0.48 22.16 -35.20
C PHE A 481 1.29 23.41 -35.51
N VAL A 482 1.15 24.45 -34.69
CA VAL A 482 1.82 25.74 -34.87
C VAL A 482 3.06 25.81 -34.00
N GLU A 483 2.88 25.80 -32.67
CA GLU A 483 3.97 25.90 -31.72
C GLU A 483 3.60 25.39 -30.33
N TRP A 484 4.64 25.09 -29.56
CA TRP A 484 4.60 24.93 -28.13
C TRP A 484 4.99 26.25 -27.48
N ASP A 485 4.38 26.56 -26.33
CA ASP A 485 4.89 27.53 -25.37
C ASP A 485 4.91 26.87 -23.99
N CYS A 486 6.09 26.57 -23.46
CA CYS A 486 6.27 26.04 -22.11
C CYS A 486 7.03 27.07 -21.27
N GLU A 487 6.31 27.89 -20.51
CA GLU A 487 6.88 28.98 -19.68
C GLU A 487 7.80 29.91 -20.49
N GLY A 488 7.38 30.33 -21.69
CA GLY A 488 8.13 31.21 -22.59
C GLY A 488 9.13 30.50 -23.51
N LYS A 489 9.32 29.17 -23.35
CA LYS A 489 10.18 28.38 -24.25
C LYS A 489 9.37 27.89 -25.46
N LYS A 490 9.49 28.62 -26.56
CA LYS A 490 8.76 28.33 -27.80
C LYS A 490 9.42 27.27 -28.69
N ARG A 491 8.61 26.43 -29.35
CA ARG A 491 9.10 25.41 -30.30
C ARG A 491 8.08 25.06 -31.37
N THR A 492 8.48 25.10 -32.64
CA THR A 492 7.62 24.83 -33.82
C THR A 492 7.62 23.37 -34.29
N GLN A 493 8.24 22.48 -33.52
CA GLN A 493 8.24 21.04 -33.81
C GLN A 493 7.16 20.36 -32.97
N PRO A 494 6.42 19.38 -33.51
CA PRO A 494 5.28 18.75 -32.81
C PRO A 494 5.70 17.92 -31.58
N LYS A 495 6.99 17.81 -31.30
CA LYS A 495 7.55 17.17 -30.10
C LYS A 495 8.25 18.22 -29.23
N MET A 496 7.91 18.25 -27.95
CA MET A 496 8.57 19.10 -26.95
C MET A 496 9.11 18.24 -25.81
N MET A 497 10.37 18.48 -25.42
CA MET A 497 10.94 17.87 -24.23
C MET A 497 10.97 18.90 -23.11
N VAL A 498 10.29 18.60 -22.02
CA VAL A 498 10.18 19.45 -20.83
C VAL A 498 10.97 18.81 -19.70
N LYS A 499 11.86 19.57 -19.07
CA LYS A 499 12.58 19.12 -17.87
C LYS A 499 11.86 19.62 -16.63
N MET A 500 11.36 18.70 -15.83
CA MET A 500 10.51 18.96 -14.66
C MET A 500 11.34 19.40 -13.46
N ASN A 501 11.70 20.69 -13.40
CA ASN A 501 12.45 21.29 -12.28
C ASN A 501 11.57 22.07 -11.30
N SER A 502 10.37 22.42 -11.74
CA SER A 502 9.31 23.10 -11.02
C SER A 502 8.00 22.75 -11.73
N ASP A 503 6.88 23.19 -11.16
CA ASP A 503 5.61 23.16 -11.88
C ASP A 503 5.75 23.96 -13.19
N ILE A 504 5.23 23.40 -14.28
CA ILE A 504 5.36 23.93 -15.65
C ILE A 504 4.00 23.83 -16.33
N THR A 505 3.58 24.92 -16.98
CA THR A 505 2.46 24.91 -17.91
C THR A 505 2.97 24.96 -19.35
N CYS A 506 2.47 24.07 -20.19
CA CYS A 506 2.77 24.00 -21.61
C CYS A 506 1.52 24.15 -22.45
N THR A 507 1.49 25.11 -23.36
CA THR A 507 0.40 25.30 -24.32
C THR A 507 0.82 24.79 -25.69
N ALA A 508 0.05 23.88 -26.28
CA ALA A 508 0.15 23.50 -27.69
C ALA A 508 -0.87 24.31 -28.50
N SER A 509 -0.38 25.06 -29.49
CA SER A 509 -1.23 25.82 -30.40
C SER A 509 -1.42 25.07 -31.71
N PHE A 510 -2.68 24.99 -32.14
CA PHE A 510 -3.12 24.41 -33.39
C PHE A 510 -3.92 25.46 -34.18
N ALA A 511 -3.72 25.50 -35.49
CA ALA A 511 -4.47 26.36 -36.40
C ALA A 511 -5.06 25.51 -37.52
N GLN A 512 -6.17 25.97 -38.11
CA GLN A 512 -6.76 25.28 -39.25
C GLN A 512 -5.74 25.20 -40.39
N ALA A 513 -5.56 23.99 -40.93
CA ALA A 513 -4.72 23.77 -42.08
C ALA A 513 -5.34 24.46 -43.31
N VAL A 514 -4.50 24.93 -44.22
CA VAL A 514 -4.94 25.59 -45.46
C VAL A 514 -4.58 24.74 -46.67
N GLU A 515 -5.45 24.72 -47.67
CA GLU A 515 -5.31 23.81 -48.82
C GLU A 515 -4.83 24.53 -50.08
N LEU A 516 -3.96 23.86 -50.86
CA LEU A 516 -3.59 24.28 -52.20
C LEU A 516 -4.33 23.45 -53.26
N THR A 517 -5.27 24.08 -53.95
CA THR A 517 -5.95 23.48 -55.10
C THR A 517 -5.18 23.79 -56.37
N LEU A 518 -4.70 22.77 -57.07
CA LEU A 518 -4.01 22.92 -58.34
C LEU A 518 -4.91 22.51 -59.51
N VAL A 519 -5.14 23.43 -60.44
CA VAL A 519 -5.86 23.17 -61.70
C VAL A 519 -4.84 23.13 -62.83
N THR A 520 -4.74 22.01 -63.54
CA THR A 520 -3.85 21.87 -64.70
C THR A 520 -4.67 21.93 -65.99
N VAL A 521 -4.30 22.84 -66.89
CA VAL A 521 -4.89 23.00 -68.21
C VAL A 521 -3.86 22.54 -69.25
N GLY A 522 -4.20 21.55 -70.08
CA GLY A 522 -3.24 20.86 -70.95
C GLY A 522 -2.41 19.81 -70.22
N GLU A 523 -1.44 19.19 -70.91
CA GLU A 523 -0.68 18.06 -70.36
C GLU A 523 0.65 18.48 -69.71
N GLY A 524 0.75 18.20 -68.42
CA GLY A 524 1.95 18.44 -67.63
C GLY A 524 1.72 18.12 -66.17
N ARG A 525 2.74 18.37 -65.35
CA ARG A 525 2.66 18.17 -63.89
C ARG A 525 3.33 19.31 -63.15
N VAL A 526 2.98 19.45 -61.88
CA VAL A 526 3.61 20.41 -60.97
C VAL A 526 4.34 19.66 -59.87
N ILE A 527 5.58 20.08 -59.62
CA ILE A 527 6.32 19.67 -58.42
C ILE A 527 6.18 20.77 -57.38
N ILE A 528 5.69 20.39 -56.21
CA ILE A 528 5.50 21.27 -55.05
C ILE A 528 6.62 20.98 -54.04
N THR A 529 7.27 22.01 -53.50
CA THR A 529 8.32 21.86 -52.49
C THR A 529 8.20 22.93 -51.40
N PRO A 530 8.05 22.56 -50.12
CA PRO A 530 7.88 21.19 -49.59
C PRO A 530 6.52 20.58 -49.96
N LYS A 531 6.36 19.25 -49.84
CA LYS A 531 5.05 18.58 -49.97
C LYS A 531 4.19 18.84 -48.73
N GLY A 532 2.86 18.79 -48.86
CA GLY A 532 1.90 19.04 -47.77
C GLY A 532 1.89 17.99 -46.65
N SER A 533 1.17 18.31 -45.56
CA SER A 533 1.26 17.66 -44.25
C SER A 533 0.34 16.45 -44.04
N ASP A 534 -0.64 16.17 -44.92
CA ASP A 534 -1.66 15.13 -44.69
C ASP A 534 -1.79 14.10 -45.83
N CYS A 535 -2.04 12.86 -45.41
CA CYS A 535 -2.81 11.78 -46.02
C CYS A 535 -2.54 11.34 -47.48
N GLY A 536 -1.96 10.14 -47.65
CA GLY A 536 -2.28 9.26 -48.80
C GLY A 536 -2.27 9.92 -50.20
N VAL A 537 -3.42 9.99 -50.86
CA VAL A 537 -3.56 10.56 -52.22
C VAL A 537 -3.83 12.06 -52.12
N ASN A 538 -2.96 12.88 -52.75
CA ASN A 538 -3.06 14.34 -52.95
C ASN A 538 -2.74 15.28 -51.77
N CYS A 539 -1.61 15.08 -51.07
CA CYS A 539 -1.04 15.94 -50.01
C CYS A 539 -1.06 17.47 -50.28
N ASN A 540 -2.21 18.11 -50.07
CA ASN A 540 -2.49 19.50 -50.45
C ASN A 540 -2.76 20.43 -49.26
N ALA A 541 -2.78 19.92 -48.02
CA ALA A 541 -2.87 20.72 -46.80
C ALA A 541 -1.51 21.21 -46.32
N TYR A 542 -1.43 22.44 -45.84
CA TYR A 542 -0.19 23.10 -45.39
C TYR A 542 -0.43 23.93 -44.13
N ASP A 543 0.61 24.08 -43.31
CA ASP A 543 0.56 25.00 -42.16
C ASP A 543 0.39 26.46 -42.67
N PRO A 544 -0.42 27.29 -42.00
CA PRO A 544 -0.54 28.70 -42.33
C PRO A 544 0.81 29.43 -42.40
N GLY A 545 1.01 30.25 -43.43
CA GLY A 545 2.22 31.01 -43.69
C GLY A 545 3.37 30.24 -44.38
N LYS A 546 3.20 28.95 -44.69
CA LYS A 546 4.23 28.18 -45.42
C LYS A 546 4.43 28.72 -46.83
N LYS A 547 5.70 28.93 -47.20
CA LYS A 547 6.09 29.27 -48.57
C LYS A 547 6.32 28.00 -49.37
N LEU A 548 5.53 27.81 -50.42
CA LEU A 548 5.63 26.68 -51.34
C LEU A 548 6.25 27.12 -52.64
N ARG A 549 7.20 26.33 -53.15
CA ARG A 549 7.78 26.51 -54.47
C ARG A 549 7.12 25.55 -55.46
N LEU A 550 6.48 26.08 -56.49
CA LEU A 550 5.78 25.34 -57.52
C LEU A 550 6.58 25.35 -58.83
N ARG A 551 6.91 24.18 -59.36
CA ARG A 551 7.61 24.02 -60.64
C ARG A 551 6.74 23.27 -61.64
N ALA A 552 6.33 23.96 -62.70
CA ALA A 552 5.63 23.38 -63.82
C ALA A 552 6.59 22.58 -64.71
N ILE A 553 6.21 21.34 -65.04
CA ILE A 553 6.95 20.44 -65.92
C ILE A 553 5.98 20.00 -67.02
N PRO A 554 6.12 20.54 -68.24
CA PRO A 554 5.31 20.10 -69.37
C PRO A 554 5.55 18.61 -69.68
N SER A 555 4.51 17.90 -70.10
CA SER A 555 4.65 16.54 -70.65
C SER A 555 5.39 16.57 -71.99
N ALA A 556 5.87 15.41 -72.45
CA ALA A 556 6.46 15.30 -73.78
C ALA A 556 5.46 15.82 -74.84
N GLY A 557 5.93 16.67 -75.74
CA GLY A 557 5.04 17.29 -76.72
C GLY A 557 4.20 18.45 -76.17
N PHE A 558 4.53 19.08 -75.02
CA PHE A 558 3.87 20.29 -74.49
C PHE A 558 4.88 21.38 -74.04
N LEU A 559 4.45 22.66 -73.98
CA LEU A 559 5.15 23.85 -73.46
C LEU A 559 4.37 24.44 -72.28
N PHE A 560 5.08 24.99 -71.29
CA PHE A 560 4.46 25.79 -70.23
C PHE A 560 4.09 27.18 -70.76
N VAL A 561 2.90 27.66 -70.39
CA VAL A 561 2.37 28.96 -70.80
C VAL A 561 2.46 29.96 -69.64
N SER A 562 1.71 29.73 -68.56
CA SER A 562 1.65 30.63 -67.41
C SER A 562 1.03 29.96 -66.18
N TRP A 563 1.23 30.62 -65.04
CA TRP A 563 0.44 30.43 -63.82
C TRP A 563 -0.70 31.44 -63.77
N GLY A 564 -1.86 31.02 -63.26
CA GLY A 564 -3.04 31.85 -63.00
C GLY A 564 -3.65 31.56 -61.62
N GLY A 565 -4.75 32.24 -61.29
CA GLY A 565 -5.29 32.24 -59.93
C GLY A 565 -4.33 32.90 -58.94
N ASP A 566 -4.12 32.28 -57.77
CA ASP A 566 -3.32 32.83 -56.67
C ASP A 566 -1.79 32.74 -56.87
N CYS A 567 -1.31 32.06 -57.92
CA CYS A 567 0.13 31.78 -58.16
C CYS A 567 0.76 32.57 -59.32
N SER A 568 0.01 33.50 -59.93
CA SER A 568 0.30 34.27 -61.15
C SER A 568 1.78 34.40 -61.58
N GLY A 569 2.05 34.25 -62.88
CA GLY A 569 3.39 34.49 -63.44
C GLY A 569 3.69 33.73 -64.73
N THR A 570 4.68 34.21 -65.49
CA THR A 570 5.10 33.65 -66.78
C THR A 570 6.37 32.79 -66.71
N LYS A 571 6.93 32.60 -65.51
CA LYS A 571 8.05 31.68 -65.28
C LYS A 571 7.52 30.31 -64.86
N ASN A 572 8.16 29.24 -65.34
CA ASN A 572 7.80 27.86 -64.98
C ASN A 572 8.00 27.54 -63.48
N LEU A 573 8.67 28.42 -62.73
CA LEU A 573 8.85 28.36 -61.29
C LEU A 573 8.15 29.57 -60.64
N THR A 574 7.29 29.32 -59.66
CA THR A 574 6.64 30.37 -58.85
C THR A 574 6.65 29.99 -57.35
N THR A 575 6.42 30.97 -56.47
CA THR A 575 6.32 30.77 -55.03
C THR A 575 4.97 31.29 -54.54
N VAL A 576 4.26 30.51 -53.72
CA VAL A 576 3.00 30.90 -53.08
C VAL A 576 3.13 30.78 -51.56
N THR A 577 2.62 31.77 -50.83
CA THR A 577 2.54 31.70 -49.36
C THR A 577 1.14 31.24 -48.97
N MET A 578 1.05 30.16 -48.21
CA MET A 578 -0.20 29.54 -47.75
C MET A 578 -0.73 30.28 -46.51
N ASP A 579 -1.04 31.58 -46.61
CA ASP A 579 -1.70 32.35 -45.54
C ASP A 579 -3.23 32.15 -45.48
N SER A 580 -3.80 31.60 -46.56
CA SER A 580 -5.17 31.09 -46.70
C SER A 580 -5.15 29.87 -47.62
N SER A 581 -6.27 29.16 -47.78
CA SER A 581 -6.40 28.21 -48.89
C SER A 581 -6.21 28.94 -50.23
N LYS A 582 -5.46 28.36 -51.16
CA LYS A 582 -5.07 28.96 -52.44
C LYS A 582 -5.49 28.08 -53.60
N ARG A 583 -5.88 28.69 -54.72
CA ARG A 583 -6.17 28.02 -55.99
C ARG A 583 -5.22 28.51 -57.07
N CYS A 584 -4.37 27.61 -57.55
CA CYS A 584 -3.39 27.90 -58.58
C CYS A 584 -3.69 27.17 -59.87
N ILE A 585 -3.66 27.89 -60.98
CA ILE A 585 -3.91 27.34 -62.32
C ILE A 585 -2.57 27.27 -63.05
N VAL A 586 -2.25 26.14 -63.66
CA VAL A 586 -1.06 25.98 -64.51
C VAL A 586 -1.51 25.59 -65.91
N SER A 587 -0.99 26.29 -66.92
CA SER A 587 -1.38 26.08 -68.32
C SER A 587 -0.22 25.55 -69.16
N PHE A 588 -0.50 24.51 -69.94
CA PHE A 588 0.40 23.88 -70.91
C PHE A 588 -0.27 23.82 -72.30
N ILE A 589 0.52 23.91 -73.37
CA ILE A 589 0.05 23.82 -74.77
C ILE A 589 0.90 22.84 -75.57
N ALA A 590 0.31 22.08 -76.50
CA ALA A 590 1.05 21.04 -77.23
C ALA A 590 2.12 21.61 -78.19
N LYS A 591 3.36 21.10 -78.09
CA LYS A 591 4.43 21.13 -79.09
C LYS A 591 4.07 20.19 -80.24
N ASN A 592 3.10 20.54 -81.07
CA ASN A 592 3.09 20.06 -82.44
C ASN A 592 2.32 21.03 -83.33
N ALA A 593 3.11 21.92 -83.92
CA ALA A 593 2.79 22.78 -85.05
C ALA A 593 2.39 22.01 -86.33
N ASN A 594 2.39 20.67 -86.34
CA ASN A 594 2.04 19.87 -87.52
C ASN A 594 0.52 19.65 -87.72
N VAL A 595 -0.32 19.97 -86.73
CA VAL A 595 -1.78 20.06 -86.93
C VAL A 595 -2.15 21.44 -87.49
N LEU A 596 -1.48 22.47 -86.98
CA LEU A 596 -1.60 23.87 -87.41
C LEU A 596 -1.19 24.04 -88.88
N GLU A 597 -0.01 23.54 -89.27
CA GLU A 597 0.49 23.64 -90.65
C GLU A 597 -0.35 22.83 -91.65
N LYS A 598 -0.88 21.67 -91.26
CA LYS A 598 -1.67 20.80 -92.14
C LYS A 598 -3.10 21.32 -92.34
N ALA A 599 -3.71 21.90 -91.31
CA ALA A 599 -5.01 22.56 -91.40
C ALA A 599 -4.94 23.83 -92.27
N ILE A 600 -3.87 24.63 -92.14
CA ILE A 600 -3.65 25.82 -92.96
C ILE A 600 -3.43 25.43 -94.43
N ARG A 601 -2.64 24.38 -94.72
CA ARG A 601 -2.43 23.90 -96.09
C ARG A 601 -3.70 23.34 -96.74
N GLN A 602 -4.58 22.66 -95.99
CA GLN A 602 -5.87 22.17 -96.51
C GLN A 602 -6.88 23.30 -96.75
N MET A 603 -6.97 24.30 -95.86
CA MET A 603 -7.86 25.45 -96.04
C MET A 603 -7.44 26.34 -97.22
N VAL A 604 -6.13 26.56 -97.40
CA VAL A 604 -5.59 27.27 -98.56
C VAL A 604 -5.85 26.49 -99.86
N SER A 605 -5.73 25.15 -99.84
CA SER A 605 -6.03 24.31 -101.01
C SER A 605 -7.51 24.35 -101.39
N GLN A 606 -8.44 24.27 -100.43
CA GLN A 606 -9.89 24.37 -100.68
C GLN A 606 -10.32 25.77 -101.16
N PHE A 607 -9.64 26.82 -100.71
CA PHE A 607 -9.89 28.20 -101.14
C PHE A 607 -9.59 28.38 -102.63
N TYR A 608 -8.46 27.87 -103.13
CA TYR A 608 -8.11 27.92 -104.55
C TYR A 608 -8.97 27.00 -105.43
N GLU A 609 -9.49 25.89 -104.89
CA GLU A 609 -10.46 25.05 -105.61
C GLU A 609 -11.85 25.71 -105.74
N THR A 610 -12.24 26.50 -104.74
CA THR A 610 -13.53 27.21 -104.72
C THR A 610 -13.47 28.52 -105.53
N PHE A 611 -12.30 29.16 -105.63
CA PHE A 611 -12.05 30.39 -106.37
C PHE A 611 -10.82 30.26 -107.29
N PRO A 612 -10.94 29.56 -108.43
CA PRO A 612 -9.79 29.16 -109.26
C PRO A 612 -9.09 30.31 -110.01
N ASN A 613 -9.71 31.48 -110.07
CA ASN A 613 -9.18 32.67 -110.74
C ASN A 613 -8.80 33.78 -109.73
N PHE A 614 -8.37 33.39 -108.53
CA PHE A 614 -7.92 34.32 -107.50
C PHE A 614 -6.42 34.62 -107.67
N ASP A 615 -6.10 35.85 -108.03
CA ASP A 615 -4.74 36.26 -108.47
C ASP A 615 -3.89 36.87 -107.32
N GLY A 616 -4.37 36.76 -106.07
CA GLY A 616 -3.75 37.37 -104.90
C GLY A 616 -2.59 36.57 -104.29
N ASN A 617 -1.75 37.26 -103.50
CA ASN A 617 -0.55 36.69 -102.87
C ASN A 617 -0.92 35.62 -101.81
N ALA A 618 -0.67 34.35 -102.15
CA ALA A 618 -0.92 33.19 -101.30
C ALA A 618 -0.27 33.30 -99.90
N LEU A 619 0.87 34.00 -99.78
CA LEU A 619 1.61 34.13 -98.53
C LEU A 619 0.88 35.01 -97.51
N ALA A 620 0.26 36.11 -97.97
CA ALA A 620 -0.49 37.03 -97.12
C ALA A 620 -1.78 36.41 -96.57
N LEU A 621 -2.46 35.57 -97.38
CA LEU A 621 -3.59 34.76 -96.93
C LEU A 621 -3.18 33.74 -95.85
N GLN A 622 -2.00 33.14 -96.01
CA GLN A 622 -1.47 32.16 -95.08
C GLN A 622 -1.10 32.78 -93.72
N GLU A 623 -0.58 34.02 -93.72
CA GLU A 623 -0.26 34.80 -92.52
C GLU A 623 -1.52 35.33 -91.81
N ALA A 624 -2.55 35.76 -92.55
CA ALA A 624 -3.83 36.16 -91.98
C ALA A 624 -4.55 35.01 -91.26
N PHE A 625 -4.52 33.79 -91.83
CA PHE A 625 -5.09 32.59 -91.19
C PHE A 625 -4.31 32.13 -89.94
N GLN A 626 -2.98 32.30 -89.92
CA GLN A 626 -2.16 32.06 -88.72
C GLN A 626 -2.54 32.99 -87.56
N LEU A 627 -2.83 34.26 -87.84
CA LEU A 627 -3.12 35.28 -86.84
C LEU A 627 -4.57 35.25 -86.30
N ALA A 628 -5.53 34.79 -87.09
CA ALA A 628 -6.94 34.63 -86.68
C ALA A 628 -7.18 33.36 -85.83
N LEU A 629 -6.29 32.37 -85.91
CA LEU A 629 -6.51 31.06 -85.29
C LEU A 629 -6.60 31.05 -83.76
N PRO A 630 -5.84 31.87 -83.00
CA PRO A 630 -6.00 31.96 -81.55
C PRO A 630 -7.38 32.47 -81.13
N VAL A 631 -8.00 33.34 -81.93
CA VAL A 631 -9.34 33.89 -81.69
C VAL A 631 -10.41 32.83 -82.01
N ILE A 632 -10.26 32.11 -83.12
CA ILE A 632 -11.13 30.99 -83.53
C ILE A 632 -11.09 29.85 -82.50
N MET A 633 -9.91 29.49 -82.01
CA MET A 633 -9.73 28.45 -80.97
C MET A 633 -10.25 28.89 -79.58
N THR A 634 -10.42 30.20 -79.35
CA THR A 634 -11.00 30.74 -78.11
C THR A 634 -12.52 30.70 -78.15
N LEU A 635 -13.15 30.80 -79.34
CA LEU A 635 -14.61 30.73 -79.53
C LEU A 635 -15.15 29.28 -79.45
N ASP A 636 -14.37 28.27 -79.84
CA ASP A 636 -14.71 26.84 -79.65
C ASP A 636 -14.89 26.46 -78.16
N ARG A 637 -14.39 27.30 -77.22
CA ARG A 637 -14.51 27.06 -75.78
C ARG A 637 -15.76 27.64 -75.10
N GLN A 638 -16.60 28.42 -75.77
CA GLN A 638 -17.87 28.91 -75.19
C GLN A 638 -19.09 28.03 -75.52
N CYS A 639 -18.96 27.02 -76.37
CA CYS A 639 -19.99 26.00 -76.62
C CYS A 639 -19.33 24.61 -76.79
N PRO A 640 -19.11 23.84 -75.71
CA PRO A 640 -18.26 22.67 -75.77
C PRO A 640 -19.06 21.37 -75.92
N ILE A 641 -19.39 20.91 -77.14
CA ILE A 641 -19.59 19.46 -77.41
C ILE A 641 -19.10 19.05 -78.83
N TRP A 642 -17.79 18.79 -78.93
CA TRP A 642 -16.96 17.83 -79.73
C TRP A 642 -17.05 17.65 -81.28
N PRO A 643 -15.89 17.67 -81.98
CA PRO A 643 -15.62 16.91 -83.21
C PRO A 643 -15.12 15.47 -82.94
N THR A 644 -15.33 14.63 -83.94
CA THR A 644 -15.26 13.17 -83.98
C THR A 644 -13.85 12.56 -84.03
N SER A 645 -13.72 11.36 -83.43
CA SER A 645 -12.92 10.29 -84.03
C SER A 645 -13.80 9.56 -85.06
N SER A 646 -13.34 9.38 -86.30
CA SER A 646 -13.91 8.35 -87.16
C SER A 646 -13.08 7.06 -87.04
N PHE A 647 -13.69 6.02 -86.49
CA PHE A 647 -13.68 4.73 -87.16
C PHE A 647 -15.11 4.53 -87.69
N ASN A 648 -15.20 4.14 -88.96
CA ASN A 648 -16.44 3.95 -89.73
C ASN A 648 -17.63 3.44 -88.89
N ASP A 649 -18.68 4.25 -88.79
CA ASP A 649 -20.00 3.92 -89.35
C ASP A 649 -20.82 5.21 -89.49
N SER A 650 -21.68 5.22 -90.50
CA SER A 650 -22.52 6.32 -91.04
C SER A 650 -23.21 7.28 -90.03
N TYR A 651 -23.52 8.51 -90.51
CA TYR A 651 -24.38 9.58 -89.93
C TYR A 651 -23.71 10.42 -88.79
N ILE A 652 -23.68 11.77 -88.69
CA ILE A 652 -24.67 12.89 -88.79
C ILE A 652 -23.85 14.23 -88.79
N SER A 653 -23.89 15.13 -89.80
CA SER A 653 -24.62 16.44 -89.94
C SER A 653 -24.34 17.60 -88.94
N GLY A 654 -24.14 18.84 -89.46
CA GLY A 654 -24.50 20.11 -88.78
C GLY A 654 -23.64 21.35 -89.09
N ASP A 655 -24.24 22.40 -89.65
CA ASP A 655 -23.64 23.60 -90.29
C ASP A 655 -23.20 24.75 -89.35
N TYR A 656 -22.05 25.38 -89.64
CA TYR A 656 -21.74 26.77 -89.28
C TYR A 656 -21.33 27.55 -90.53
N THR A 657 -22.04 28.64 -90.85
CA THR A 657 -21.72 29.55 -91.97
C THR A 657 -21.10 30.84 -91.42
N ALA A 658 -19.79 31.02 -91.60
CA ALA A 658 -19.17 32.34 -91.61
C ALA A 658 -19.10 32.80 -93.08
N SER A 659 -19.52 34.02 -93.39
CA SER A 659 -19.33 34.60 -94.72
C SER A 659 -18.12 35.51 -94.71
N ILE A 660 -17.22 35.26 -95.66
CA ILE A 660 -16.03 36.09 -95.89
C ILE A 660 -16.35 37.02 -97.04
N ASN A 661 -16.39 38.32 -96.77
CA ASN A 661 -16.56 39.34 -97.77
C ASN A 661 -15.23 40.03 -98.03
N ILE A 662 -14.82 40.05 -99.30
CA ILE A 662 -13.66 40.83 -99.74
C ILE A 662 -14.21 42.18 -100.21
N MET A 663 -13.78 43.25 -99.53
CA MET A 663 -14.27 44.59 -99.80
C MET A 663 -13.40 45.28 -100.86
N PRO A 664 -13.96 46.23 -101.63
CA PRO A 664 -13.21 46.95 -102.66
C PRO A 664 -12.02 47.77 -102.14
N ASP A 665 -11.94 48.02 -100.83
CA ASP A 665 -10.88 48.77 -100.16
C ASP A 665 -9.72 47.89 -99.68
N HIS A 666 -9.64 46.64 -100.16
CA HIS A 666 -8.62 45.65 -99.79
C HIS A 666 -8.68 45.26 -98.31
N SER A 667 -9.86 45.35 -97.68
CA SER A 667 -10.12 44.71 -96.40
C SER A 667 -10.84 43.37 -96.57
N VAL A 668 -10.57 42.44 -95.65
CA VAL A 668 -11.33 41.20 -95.49
C VAL A 668 -12.23 41.35 -94.28
N GLU A 669 -13.53 41.28 -94.53
CA GLU A 669 -14.55 41.30 -93.50
C GLU A 669 -15.07 39.88 -93.26
N ILE A 670 -14.99 39.43 -92.01
CA ILE A 670 -15.51 38.13 -91.60
C ILE A 670 -16.78 38.39 -90.80
N LEU A 671 -17.91 38.01 -91.41
CA LEU A 671 -19.24 38.13 -90.82
C LEU A 671 -19.62 36.80 -90.18
N PHE A 672 -19.86 36.88 -88.88
CA PHE A 672 -20.55 35.85 -88.12
C PHE A 672 -22.05 36.19 -88.11
N ARG A 673 -22.95 35.22 -87.88
CA ARG A 673 -24.40 35.54 -87.78
C ARG A 673 -24.64 36.66 -86.76
N GLU A 674 -25.60 37.53 -87.11
CA GLU A 674 -25.83 38.90 -86.58
C GLU A 674 -26.08 39.03 -85.06
N ASP A 675 -26.09 37.94 -84.31
CA ASP A 675 -26.55 37.89 -82.92
C ASP A 675 -25.47 37.52 -81.90
N VAL A 676 -24.20 37.34 -82.30
CA VAL A 676 -23.13 36.86 -81.39
C VAL A 676 -21.91 37.80 -81.26
N MET A 677 -21.50 38.52 -82.30
CA MET A 677 -20.40 39.50 -82.23
C MET A 677 -20.49 40.55 -83.35
N PRO A 678 -19.98 41.79 -83.14
CA PRO A 678 -19.80 42.74 -84.23
C PRO A 678 -18.77 42.22 -85.25
N PRO A 679 -18.86 42.64 -86.53
CA PRO A 679 -17.98 42.15 -87.59
C PRO A 679 -16.52 42.41 -87.28
N ILE A 680 -15.65 41.43 -87.56
CA ILE A 680 -14.21 41.64 -87.50
C ILE A 680 -13.74 42.04 -88.89
N ARG A 681 -13.25 43.27 -89.02
CA ARG A 681 -12.67 43.78 -90.27
C ARG A 681 -11.16 43.85 -90.15
N ILE A 682 -10.49 43.17 -91.06
CA ILE A 682 -9.03 43.15 -91.13
C ILE A 682 -8.61 43.94 -92.35
N TYR A 683 -7.86 45.02 -92.11
CA TYR A 683 -7.25 45.82 -93.16
C TYR A 683 -5.89 45.21 -93.52
N TYR A 684 -5.67 44.92 -94.80
CA TYR A 684 -4.33 44.67 -95.31
C TYR A 684 -4.03 45.71 -96.39
N ASP A 685 -2.95 46.45 -96.21
CA ASP A 685 -2.50 47.43 -97.19
C ASP A 685 -1.56 46.71 -98.17
N VAL A 686 -1.91 46.68 -99.45
CA VAL A 686 -1.01 46.16 -100.49
C VAL A 686 -0.10 47.32 -100.88
N LEU A 687 0.91 47.57 -100.05
CA LEU A 687 1.92 48.57 -100.38
C LEU A 687 2.82 48.00 -101.48
N GLY A 688 2.85 48.71 -102.60
CA GLY A 688 3.58 48.36 -103.82
C GLY A 688 5.09 48.20 -103.60
N GLU A 689 5.70 47.56 -104.58
CA GLU A 689 7.12 47.19 -104.64
C GLU A 689 8.07 48.30 -104.14
N ASN A 690 8.97 47.89 -103.23
CA ASN A 690 10.12 48.61 -102.65
C ASN A 690 9.88 49.34 -101.31
N ASP A 691 10.18 48.68 -100.19
CA ASP A 691 11.18 49.17 -99.21
C ASP A 691 11.34 48.22 -98.00
N GLU A 692 12.56 48.15 -97.48
CA GLU A 692 12.93 47.43 -96.27
C GLU A 692 12.39 48.15 -95.00
N PHE A 693 11.92 47.34 -94.03
CA PHE A 693 11.42 47.65 -92.67
C PHE A 693 9.93 47.99 -92.47
N ALA A 694 9.28 47.09 -91.70
CA ALA A 694 8.05 47.23 -90.90
C ALA A 694 6.70 47.24 -91.63
N ASN A 695 6.00 46.09 -91.61
CA ASN A 695 4.54 46.05 -91.70
C ASN A 695 3.94 45.80 -90.31
N ILE A 696 3.47 46.91 -89.74
CA ILE A 696 2.73 47.02 -88.49
C ILE A 696 1.26 46.70 -88.80
N PHE A 697 0.72 45.63 -88.21
CA PHE A 697 -0.72 45.44 -88.16
C PHE A 697 -1.32 46.48 -87.21
N ARG A 698 -2.17 47.38 -87.71
CA ARG A 698 -3.05 48.19 -86.86
C ARG A 698 -4.35 47.44 -86.64
N TRP A 699 -4.71 47.30 -85.38
CA TRP A 699 -6.01 46.79 -84.94
C TRP A 699 -6.89 47.99 -84.60
N ASP A 700 -7.91 48.25 -85.41
CA ASP A 700 -9.01 49.12 -84.99
C ASP A 700 -10.22 48.23 -84.70
N LEU A 701 -10.50 48.05 -83.40
CA LEU A 701 -11.74 47.44 -82.95
C LEU A 701 -12.84 48.51 -83.09
N LEU A 702 -13.43 48.63 -84.28
CA LEU A 702 -14.61 49.48 -84.47
C LEU A 702 -15.82 48.78 -83.85
N LEU A 703 -16.09 49.10 -82.58
CA LEU A 703 -17.36 48.83 -81.93
C LEU A 703 -18.36 49.86 -82.45
N TRP A 704 -19.31 49.42 -83.28
CA TRP A 704 -20.59 50.10 -83.46
C TRP A 704 -21.70 49.23 -82.88
#